data_AF-A0A8J6NMZ2-F1
#
_entry.id   AF-A0A8J6NMZ2-F1
#
_cell.length_a   1.000
_cell.length_b   1.000
_cell.length_c   1.000
_cell.angle_alpha   90.00
_cell.angle_beta   90.00
_cell.angle_gamma   90.00
#
_symmetry.space_group_name_H-M   'P 1'
#
loop_
_entity.id
_entity.type
_entity.pdbx_description
1 polymer ?
#
loop_
_entity_poly.entity_id
_entity_poly.type
_entity_poly.pdbx_seq_one_letter_code
_entity_poly.pdbx_strand_id
1 'polypeptide(L)'
;MKFIADLHVHSHFSRATAKNLNLENMYIAAQLKGITVVGTGDFTHPGWFAELKEKLVPAEEGLFKLKDEIAERCDKQIPKLCRRSVRFLLVSEISNIYKKNQKTRKNHNLVYMPGLDTAEKFNSKLARIGNIKSDGRPILGLDVKDLLEIILETSDRAFLIPAHIWTPWFSLLGSKSGFDSIEECFEDLTPFVFAVETGLSSDPSMNWRVSGLDGLTLVSNSDAHSPLKLGREANIFNTELSYPAIKSAIQTGDSDRFMGTIEFYPEEGKYHLDGHRKCNIRLRPEKTRALSGKCPACGSPLTQGVLYRVEELADRPGGEKPAKYHPFYHLIPLTEILSETLRVGPGTKKVMEYYRILLDKLGPEIEILKTLSIETIEKVGGPLLGEAVARMRRSEIVIQPGYDGEFGTIKIFDKNEREKLLGQKTLFVQSKPESLIQIKIEYKKEIADEKIHTPIKTIPIKTSSKSYENYFKTSTTATTPKLYMDKMNPEQRRAVEHQGGPLIIVAGPGTGKTLTLTHRIAHLVTRNFVSPRNILAVTFTNKAAREMRHRLKRLMPDATQLPFMGTFHGLCLKLLNDYLEKQPIIIDDNDRKSIISDAIKLAEQSGIRALVKPQKVLDWIISAKQKIIEPYDKPEDIPDPEKRIFAATYKLYQKLLSIQNLYDYEDLVVKTVRLFENDARFTKTHRDIYKYIFVDEYQDLNYGQYCIIRALAPPGAARRNLCVIGDPDQSIYGFRGSDVKHFKTFMDDYPDAEVVNLKRNYRSTQTILKASYQVVSPRNKKAPASRIYSDFNGVKTIGVLETVTEKAEAVAVGRTIEQMVGGMGFYSIDFGKLAEQHQSPPRGFSDFAVLYRTAAQGFVFAEAFDRAGIPYQVVSRETIFNTKGVSELVSLLKIVEGSGCLADLERIASLIEPAITKQAAEIFKHWCYQNNFSLDTALVNVRRFPVGGLSKARQTRLIDFFDSLEAFTKQTQAMTVEKKLIFLTENSKLANMRPRNPKTQEALNRLIEISQTCNNIFEFLAETALQGDTDAYVPQAEKVALMTMHASKGLEFPVVFIAGCEEGFLPFQRSATEKADIDEERRLFYVAMTRAKEQLYLTCAQKRRIYGKTEKRTLSPFVGEIEERLRSHEASTPKRSSRQGSRQLKLF
;
A
#
# COMPACT_ATOMS: atom_id res chain seq x y z
N MET A 1 -25.89 26.77 -28.07
CA MET A 1 -26.32 25.59 -28.85
C MET A 1 -26.75 24.52 -27.86
N LYS A 2 -27.91 23.89 -28.04
CA LYS A 2 -28.37 22.82 -27.14
C LYS A 2 -27.71 21.49 -27.50
N PHE A 3 -27.13 20.81 -26.52
CA PHE A 3 -26.52 19.48 -26.72
C PHE A 3 -26.51 18.64 -25.44
N ILE A 4 -26.30 17.33 -25.60
CA ILE A 4 -26.23 16.37 -24.50
C ILE A 4 -24.79 15.91 -24.34
N ALA A 5 -24.33 15.83 -23.09
CA ALA A 5 -23.00 15.33 -22.74
C ALA A 5 -23.03 14.25 -21.67
N ASP A 6 -22.29 13.16 -21.90
CA ASP A 6 -22.09 12.07 -20.95
C ASP A 6 -20.60 11.96 -20.66
N LEU A 7 -20.18 12.41 -19.48
CA LEU A 7 -18.80 12.73 -19.15
C LEU A 7 -18.11 11.68 -18.27
N HIS A 8 -18.84 10.67 -17.78
CA HIS A 8 -18.27 9.55 -17.01
C HIS A 8 -18.47 8.24 -17.77
N VAL A 9 -17.38 7.77 -18.36
CA VAL A 9 -17.30 6.51 -19.09
C VAL A 9 -15.92 5.91 -18.88
N HIS A 10 -15.81 4.60 -19.02
CA HIS A 10 -14.54 3.88 -18.96
C HIS A 10 -14.06 3.45 -20.35
N SER A 11 -12.87 2.87 -20.40
CA SER A 11 -12.26 2.27 -21.59
C SER A 11 -12.21 0.75 -21.47
N HIS A 12 -11.84 0.08 -22.56
CA HIS A 12 -11.54 -1.36 -22.56
C HIS A 12 -10.28 -1.74 -21.75
N PHE A 13 -9.53 -0.77 -21.23
CA PHE A 13 -8.42 -0.98 -20.28
C PHE A 13 -8.84 -0.98 -18.81
N SER A 14 -10.05 -0.51 -18.50
CA SER A 14 -10.63 -0.65 -17.15
C SER A 14 -11.11 -2.07 -16.88
N ARG A 15 -11.09 -2.48 -15.61
CA ARG A 15 -11.71 -3.76 -15.21
C ARG A 15 -13.22 -3.75 -15.42
N ALA A 16 -13.76 -4.94 -15.68
CA ALA A 16 -15.19 -5.18 -15.80
C ALA A 16 -15.92 -4.34 -16.88
N THR A 17 -15.18 -3.81 -17.86
CA THR A 17 -15.75 -3.16 -19.04
C THR A 17 -15.85 -4.11 -20.23
N ALA A 18 -16.72 -3.78 -21.17
CA ALA A 18 -16.83 -4.51 -22.41
C ALA A 18 -15.57 -4.30 -23.27
N LYS A 19 -15.05 -5.37 -23.89
CA LYS A 19 -13.87 -5.31 -24.77
C LYS A 19 -14.04 -4.36 -25.96
N ASN A 20 -15.28 -4.09 -26.36
CA ASN A 20 -15.61 -3.17 -27.44
C ASN A 20 -15.83 -1.73 -26.96
N LEU A 21 -15.54 -1.40 -25.71
CA LEU A 21 -15.59 -0.02 -25.20
C LEU A 21 -14.33 0.75 -25.65
N ASN A 22 -14.27 1.01 -26.95
CA ASN A 22 -13.23 1.80 -27.63
C ASN A 22 -13.85 3.03 -28.30
N LEU A 23 -13.02 3.95 -28.80
CA LEU A 23 -13.47 5.25 -29.33
C LEU A 23 -14.45 5.10 -30.50
N GLU A 24 -14.25 4.11 -31.37
CA GLU A 24 -15.09 3.85 -32.54
C GLU A 24 -16.52 3.44 -32.12
N ASN A 25 -16.64 2.54 -31.15
CA ASN A 25 -17.93 2.10 -30.65
C ASN A 25 -18.58 3.14 -29.74
N MET A 26 -17.80 3.92 -28.99
CA MET A 26 -18.31 5.06 -28.23
C MET A 26 -18.89 6.12 -29.18
N TYR A 27 -18.19 6.42 -30.28
CA TYR A 27 -18.67 7.34 -31.32
C TYR A 27 -19.97 6.85 -31.96
N ILE A 28 -20.06 5.57 -32.33
CA ILE A 28 -21.30 4.97 -32.86
C ILE A 28 -22.43 5.08 -31.84
N ALA A 29 -22.19 4.64 -30.60
CA ALA A 29 -23.21 4.65 -29.56
C ALA A 29 -23.68 6.07 -29.22
N ALA A 30 -22.77 7.05 -29.15
CA ALA A 30 -23.11 8.46 -28.94
C ALA A 30 -24.11 8.97 -29.97
N GLN A 31 -23.88 8.70 -31.26
CA GLN A 31 -24.81 9.12 -32.32
C GLN A 31 -26.16 8.39 -32.25
N LEU A 32 -26.17 7.08 -31.97
CA LEU A 32 -27.41 6.31 -31.81
C LEU A 32 -28.24 6.79 -30.61
N LYS A 33 -27.57 7.21 -29.54
CA LYS A 33 -28.19 7.76 -28.33
C LYS A 33 -28.62 9.21 -28.50
N GLY A 34 -27.90 9.97 -29.32
CA GLY A 34 -28.13 11.40 -29.55
C GLY A 34 -27.20 12.30 -28.73
N ILE A 35 -26.12 11.75 -28.19
CA ILE A 35 -25.11 12.44 -27.37
C ILE A 35 -24.11 13.15 -28.30
N THR A 36 -23.78 14.39 -27.97
CA THR A 36 -22.86 15.24 -28.75
C THR A 36 -21.46 15.26 -28.15
N VAL A 37 -21.34 15.25 -26.82
CA VAL A 37 -20.04 15.23 -26.13
C VAL A 37 -19.93 14.00 -25.25
N VAL A 38 -18.84 13.25 -25.37
CA VAL A 38 -18.59 12.05 -24.56
C VAL A 38 -17.24 12.18 -23.87
N GLY A 39 -17.16 11.79 -22.60
CA GLY A 39 -15.87 11.61 -21.93
C GLY A 39 -15.02 10.57 -22.66
N THR A 40 -13.70 10.67 -22.66
CA THR A 40 -12.84 9.59 -23.20
C THR A 40 -12.75 8.40 -22.27
N GLY A 41 -12.92 8.63 -20.96
CA GLY A 41 -12.55 7.68 -19.92
C GLY A 41 -11.05 7.47 -19.82
N ASP A 42 -10.59 7.10 -18.63
CA ASP A 42 -9.31 6.42 -18.37
C ASP A 42 -8.04 6.98 -19.04
N PHE A 43 -7.96 8.28 -19.36
CA PHE A 43 -6.82 8.85 -20.11
C PHE A 43 -5.48 8.70 -19.36
N THR A 44 -5.51 8.31 -18.08
CA THR A 44 -4.32 8.04 -17.28
C THR A 44 -3.62 6.74 -17.65
N HIS A 45 -4.32 5.77 -18.22
CA HIS A 45 -3.71 4.50 -18.61
C HIS A 45 -2.85 4.65 -19.87
N PRO A 46 -1.53 4.35 -19.84
CA PRO A 46 -0.64 4.65 -20.96
C PRO A 46 -1.03 3.97 -22.29
N GLY A 47 -1.55 2.74 -22.24
CA GLY A 47 -2.06 2.04 -23.42
C GLY A 47 -3.26 2.74 -24.07
N TRP A 48 -4.26 3.10 -23.27
CA TRP A 48 -5.41 3.88 -23.73
C TRP A 48 -5.00 5.28 -24.21
N PHE A 49 -4.12 5.95 -23.47
CA PHE A 49 -3.63 7.29 -23.82
C PHE A 49 -2.90 7.30 -25.17
N ALA A 50 -2.18 6.23 -25.50
CA ALA A 50 -1.60 6.05 -26.83
C ALA A 50 -2.68 5.93 -27.92
N GLU A 51 -3.75 5.16 -27.68
CA GLU A 51 -4.89 5.10 -28.61
C GLU A 51 -5.59 6.45 -28.76
N LEU A 52 -5.75 7.23 -27.67
CA LEU A 52 -6.30 8.57 -27.73
C LEU A 52 -5.45 9.48 -28.64
N LYS A 53 -4.12 9.48 -28.47
CA LYS A 53 -3.18 10.24 -29.31
C LYS A 53 -3.19 9.76 -30.77
N GLU A 54 -3.37 8.47 -31.00
CA GLU A 54 -3.38 7.89 -32.35
C GLU A 54 -4.66 8.23 -33.11
N LYS A 55 -5.83 8.18 -32.47
CA LYS A 55 -7.13 8.18 -33.13
C LYS A 55 -7.87 9.52 -33.06
N LEU A 56 -7.53 10.39 -32.11
CA LEU A 56 -8.18 11.68 -31.92
C LEU A 56 -7.36 12.83 -32.53
N VAL A 57 -8.08 13.85 -33.01
CA VAL A 57 -7.52 15.14 -33.44
C VAL A 57 -8.31 16.27 -32.79
N PRO A 58 -7.70 17.45 -32.53
CA PRO A 58 -8.42 18.62 -32.03
C PRO A 58 -9.59 19.00 -32.95
N ALA A 59 -10.71 19.44 -32.36
CA ALA A 59 -11.88 19.94 -33.08
C ALA A 59 -12.17 21.40 -32.69
N GLU A 60 -12.87 21.61 -31.59
CA GLU A 60 -13.04 22.91 -30.94
C GLU A 60 -12.10 23.03 -29.72
N GLU A 61 -12.05 24.21 -29.09
CA GLU A 61 -11.13 24.46 -27.99
C GLU A 61 -11.30 23.45 -26.83
N GLY A 62 -10.29 22.59 -26.65
CA GLY A 62 -10.25 21.53 -25.63
C GLY A 62 -11.17 20.34 -25.90
N LEU A 63 -11.77 20.24 -27.09
CA LEU A 63 -12.56 19.10 -27.54
C LEU A 63 -11.86 18.39 -28.71
N PHE A 64 -12.12 17.08 -28.82
CA PHE A 64 -11.47 16.22 -29.81
C PHE A 64 -12.52 15.53 -30.68
N LYS A 65 -12.15 15.19 -31.91
CA LYS A 65 -12.94 14.32 -32.80
C LYS A 65 -12.11 13.11 -33.23
N LEU A 66 -12.78 12.04 -33.64
CA LEU A 66 -12.11 10.96 -34.37
C LEU A 66 -11.51 11.51 -35.67
N LYS A 67 -10.36 10.97 -36.08
CA LYS A 67 -9.82 11.18 -37.43
C LYS A 67 -10.88 10.87 -38.48
N ASP A 68 -10.97 11.69 -39.52
CA ASP A 68 -12.06 11.64 -40.50
C ASP A 68 -12.18 10.25 -41.16
N GLU A 69 -11.05 9.59 -41.49
CA GLU A 69 -11.03 8.21 -42.02
C GLU A 69 -11.64 7.15 -41.09
N ILE A 70 -11.56 7.36 -39.77
CA ILE A 70 -12.17 6.47 -38.77
C ILE A 70 -13.65 6.79 -38.64
N ALA A 71 -13.99 8.08 -38.54
CA ALA A 71 -15.37 8.55 -38.44
C ALA A 71 -16.22 8.10 -39.65
N GLU A 72 -15.71 8.24 -40.88
CA GLU A 72 -16.39 7.81 -42.10
C GLU A 72 -16.70 6.31 -42.13
N ARG A 73 -15.79 5.47 -41.58
CA ARG A 73 -16.03 4.02 -41.46
C ARG A 73 -17.10 3.72 -40.41
N CYS A 74 -17.13 4.47 -39.32
CA CYS A 74 -18.16 4.36 -38.30
C CYS A 74 -19.54 4.81 -38.82
N ASP A 75 -19.60 5.92 -39.56
CA ASP A 75 -20.85 6.50 -40.05
C ASP A 75 -21.61 5.58 -41.02
N LYS A 76 -20.90 4.68 -41.72
CA LYS A 76 -21.51 3.60 -42.53
C LYS A 76 -22.40 2.66 -41.70
N GLN A 77 -22.13 2.54 -40.40
CA GLN A 77 -22.89 1.73 -39.45
C GLN A 77 -23.97 2.52 -38.71
N ILE A 78 -24.23 3.77 -39.08
CA ILE A 78 -25.14 4.66 -38.35
C ILE A 78 -26.29 5.08 -39.28
N PRO A 79 -27.56 4.93 -38.85
CA PRO A 79 -28.71 5.38 -39.63
C PRO A 79 -28.62 6.87 -39.94
N LYS A 80 -29.06 7.30 -41.13
CA LYS A 80 -28.89 8.69 -41.59
C LYS A 80 -29.49 9.72 -40.62
N LEU A 81 -30.66 9.43 -40.05
CA LEU A 81 -31.33 10.30 -39.08
C LEU A 81 -30.58 10.43 -37.74
N CYS A 82 -29.70 9.48 -37.42
CA CYS A 82 -28.90 9.52 -36.20
C CYS A 82 -27.60 10.30 -36.37
N ARG A 83 -27.15 10.53 -37.61
CA ARG A 83 -25.82 11.07 -37.87
C ARG A 83 -25.66 12.49 -37.34
N ARG A 84 -24.62 12.71 -36.54
CA ARG A 84 -24.30 14.00 -35.92
C ARG A 84 -22.82 14.09 -35.57
N SER A 85 -22.35 15.32 -35.40
CA SER A 85 -21.00 15.56 -34.86
C SER A 85 -20.90 15.07 -33.43
N VAL A 86 -19.90 14.22 -33.15
CA VAL A 86 -19.52 13.81 -31.80
C VAL A 86 -18.18 14.42 -31.44
N ARG A 87 -18.05 14.85 -30.18
CA ARG A 87 -16.82 15.33 -29.58
C ARG A 87 -16.45 14.51 -28.37
N PHE A 88 -15.14 14.38 -28.15
CA PHE A 88 -14.55 13.74 -26.99
C PHE A 88 -13.93 14.78 -26.06
N LEU A 89 -14.16 14.62 -24.76
CA LEU A 89 -13.57 15.42 -23.70
C LEU A 89 -12.69 14.52 -22.82
N LEU A 90 -11.47 14.94 -22.51
CA LEU A 90 -10.55 14.14 -21.71
C LEU A 90 -11.00 14.07 -20.25
N VAL A 91 -11.57 12.93 -19.86
CA VAL A 91 -12.01 12.64 -18.49
C VAL A 91 -11.44 11.30 -18.04
N SER A 92 -10.99 11.21 -16.78
CA SER A 92 -10.56 9.95 -16.16
C SER A 92 -11.08 9.90 -14.73
N GLU A 93 -11.58 8.74 -14.32
CA GLU A 93 -11.86 8.46 -12.91
C GLU A 93 -10.57 8.02 -12.21
N ILE A 94 -10.34 8.52 -11.00
CA ILE A 94 -9.24 8.13 -10.10
C ILE A 94 -9.85 7.58 -8.81
N SER A 95 -9.38 6.42 -8.37
CA SER A 95 -9.78 5.83 -7.09
C SER A 95 -8.74 6.15 -6.01
N ASN A 96 -9.10 6.98 -5.05
CA ASN A 96 -8.26 7.36 -3.92
C ASN A 96 -8.57 6.47 -2.70
N ILE A 97 -7.55 5.81 -2.14
CA ILE A 97 -7.66 5.03 -0.89
C ILE A 97 -6.58 5.50 0.07
N TYR A 98 -6.96 6.25 1.10
CA TYR A 98 -6.02 6.92 2.00
C TYR A 98 -6.52 6.95 3.45
N LYS A 99 -5.65 7.22 4.41
CA LYS A 99 -6.04 7.43 5.81
C LYS A 99 -6.13 8.92 6.11
N LYS A 100 -7.29 9.36 6.59
CA LYS A 100 -7.54 10.74 7.06
C LYS A 100 -8.44 10.68 8.28
N ASN A 101 -8.16 11.49 9.30
CA ASN A 101 -8.91 11.52 10.57
C ASN A 101 -9.05 10.13 11.23
N GLN A 102 -7.97 9.34 11.24
CA GLN A 102 -7.92 7.96 11.79
C GLN A 102 -8.87 6.94 11.09
N LYS A 103 -9.47 7.30 9.95
CA LYS A 103 -10.33 6.43 9.15
C LYS A 103 -9.73 6.20 7.77
N THR A 104 -9.93 5.01 7.22
CA THR A 104 -9.65 4.74 5.81
C THR A 104 -10.75 5.36 4.96
N ARG A 105 -10.38 6.34 4.14
CA ARG A 105 -11.23 7.04 3.18
C ARG A 105 -11.07 6.41 1.80
N LYS A 106 -12.18 6.31 1.08
CA LYS A 106 -12.26 5.69 -0.25
C LYS A 106 -13.20 6.51 -1.09
N ASN A 107 -12.65 7.16 -2.11
CA ASN A 107 -13.34 8.18 -2.88
C ASN A 107 -12.97 7.99 -4.34
N HIS A 108 -13.94 8.14 -5.23
CA HIS A 108 -13.66 8.26 -6.65
C HIS A 108 -13.84 9.70 -7.09
N ASN A 109 -13.01 10.14 -8.03
CA ASN A 109 -13.01 11.50 -8.52
C ASN A 109 -12.80 11.52 -10.03
N LEU A 110 -13.63 12.30 -10.72
CA LEU A 110 -13.47 12.58 -12.15
C LEU A 110 -12.52 13.76 -12.33
N VAL A 111 -11.48 13.56 -13.13
CA VAL A 111 -10.50 14.58 -13.46
C VAL A 111 -10.67 14.98 -14.92
N TYR A 112 -10.74 16.29 -15.17
CA TYR A 112 -11.02 16.86 -16.49
C TYR A 112 -9.81 17.62 -17.00
N MET A 113 -9.31 17.25 -18.18
CA MET A 113 -8.11 17.85 -18.76
C MET A 113 -8.44 18.65 -20.03
N PRO A 114 -7.90 19.88 -20.20
CA PRO A 114 -8.20 20.74 -21.34
C PRO A 114 -7.48 20.31 -22.64
N GLY A 115 -6.50 19.41 -22.55
CA GLY A 115 -5.71 18.99 -23.71
C GLY A 115 -4.81 17.79 -23.44
N LEU A 116 -4.34 17.14 -24.50
CA LEU A 116 -3.48 15.95 -24.44
C LEU A 116 -2.14 16.24 -23.76
N ASP A 117 -1.53 17.40 -24.01
CA ASP A 117 -0.26 17.79 -23.39
C ASP A 117 -0.40 17.95 -21.86
N THR A 118 -1.51 18.54 -21.41
CA THR A 118 -1.82 18.68 -19.98
C THR A 118 -2.09 17.32 -19.35
N ALA A 119 -2.84 16.45 -20.03
CA ALA A 119 -3.07 15.08 -19.58
C ALA A 119 -1.76 14.27 -19.48
N GLU A 120 -0.81 14.46 -20.42
CA GLU A 120 0.50 13.79 -20.37
C GLU A 120 1.36 14.25 -19.19
N LYS A 121 1.36 15.57 -18.90
CA LYS A 121 2.02 16.13 -17.70
C LYS A 121 1.39 15.55 -16.42
N PHE A 122 0.07 15.51 -16.36
CA PHE A 122 -0.67 14.93 -15.23
C PHE A 122 -0.33 13.45 -15.03
N ASN A 123 -0.38 12.65 -16.10
CA ASN A 123 -0.03 11.22 -16.08
C ASN A 123 1.42 11.01 -15.61
N SER A 124 2.34 11.89 -16.01
CA SER A 124 3.74 11.84 -15.58
C SER A 124 3.90 12.12 -14.09
N LYS A 125 3.09 13.02 -13.51
CA LYS A 125 3.05 13.26 -12.06
C LYS A 125 2.45 12.04 -11.33
N LEU A 126 1.28 11.54 -11.76
CA LEU A 126 0.62 10.39 -11.13
C LEU A 126 1.44 9.10 -11.20
N ALA A 127 2.15 8.85 -12.30
CA ALA A 127 3.02 7.68 -12.47
C ALA A 127 4.18 7.63 -11.46
N ARG A 128 4.55 8.78 -10.88
CA ARG A 128 5.57 8.85 -9.81
C ARG A 128 5.00 8.50 -8.44
N ILE A 129 3.67 8.59 -8.27
CA ILE A 129 2.97 8.36 -7.00
C ILE A 129 2.51 6.91 -6.92
N GLY A 130 1.87 6.39 -7.97
CA GLY A 130 1.28 5.06 -7.98
C GLY A 130 1.15 4.42 -9.36
N ASN A 131 0.56 3.23 -9.39
CA ASN A 131 0.43 2.44 -10.60
C ASN A 131 -0.76 2.91 -11.44
N ILE A 132 -0.46 3.52 -12.59
CA ILE A 132 -1.45 3.93 -13.59
C ILE A 132 -1.54 2.97 -14.80
N LYS A 133 -0.84 1.83 -14.76
CA LYS A 133 -0.64 0.93 -15.91
C LYS A 133 -1.48 -0.35 -15.86
N SER A 134 -2.01 -0.70 -14.70
CA SER A 134 -2.70 -1.98 -14.49
C SER A 134 -4.21 -1.91 -14.73
N ASP A 135 -4.79 -0.72 -14.67
CA ASP A 135 -6.23 -0.48 -14.76
C ASP A 135 -6.48 0.91 -15.37
N GLY A 136 -7.54 1.05 -16.15
CA GLY A 136 -8.00 2.34 -16.67
C GLY A 136 -8.42 3.33 -15.58
N ARG A 137 -8.95 2.81 -14.46
CA ARG A 137 -9.16 3.57 -13.22
C ARG A 137 -8.01 3.27 -12.25
N PRO A 138 -6.96 4.11 -12.18
CA PRO A 138 -5.86 3.89 -11.26
C PRO A 138 -6.31 3.99 -9.80
N ILE A 139 -5.74 3.12 -8.96
CA ILE A 139 -5.96 3.14 -7.50
C ILE A 139 -4.72 3.71 -6.85
N LEU A 140 -4.89 4.86 -6.19
CA LEU A 140 -3.80 5.62 -5.62
C LEU A 140 -3.96 5.73 -4.11
N GLY A 141 -2.87 5.45 -3.39
CA GLY A 141 -2.71 5.70 -1.96
C GLY A 141 -2.50 7.18 -1.64
N LEU A 142 -3.33 8.05 -2.22
CA LEU A 142 -3.15 9.51 -2.28
C LEU A 142 -4.39 10.21 -1.70
N ASP A 143 -4.18 11.20 -0.84
CA ASP A 143 -5.27 12.06 -0.35
C ASP A 143 -5.93 12.79 -1.52
N VAL A 144 -7.26 12.93 -1.49
CA VAL A 144 -7.98 13.61 -2.56
C VAL A 144 -7.66 15.11 -2.61
N LYS A 145 -7.30 15.72 -1.49
CA LYS A 145 -6.80 17.10 -1.43
C LYS A 145 -5.51 17.24 -2.22
N ASP A 146 -4.55 16.34 -2.01
CA ASP A 146 -3.29 16.30 -2.75
C ASP A 146 -3.52 16.04 -4.24
N LEU A 147 -4.50 15.20 -4.60
CA LEU A 147 -4.90 14.99 -6.00
C LEU A 147 -5.40 16.31 -6.62
N LEU A 148 -6.24 17.07 -5.91
CA LEU A 148 -6.74 18.36 -6.38
C LEU A 148 -5.61 19.39 -6.51
N GLU A 149 -4.68 19.45 -5.56
CA GLU A 149 -3.48 20.28 -5.65
C GLU A 149 -2.65 19.94 -6.90
N ILE A 150 -2.38 18.66 -7.15
CA ILE A 150 -1.66 18.20 -8.35
C ILE A 150 -2.37 18.63 -9.63
N ILE A 151 -3.71 18.59 -9.66
CA ILE A 151 -4.52 19.04 -10.81
C ILE A 151 -4.31 20.55 -11.03
N LEU A 152 -4.49 21.36 -9.98
CA LEU A 152 -4.36 22.81 -10.02
C LEU A 152 -2.95 23.25 -10.43
N GLU A 153 -1.91 22.58 -9.93
CA GLU A 153 -0.52 22.81 -10.35
C GLU A 153 -0.25 22.40 -11.81
N THR A 154 -1.01 21.43 -12.34
CA THR A 154 -0.80 20.94 -13.70
C THR A 154 -1.47 21.86 -14.71
N SER A 155 -2.65 22.40 -14.38
CA SER A 155 -3.32 23.44 -15.14
C SER A 155 -4.44 24.10 -14.33
N ASP A 156 -4.47 25.42 -14.34
CA ASP A 156 -5.55 26.28 -13.85
C ASP A 156 -6.91 26.03 -14.56
N ARG A 157 -6.85 25.51 -15.79
CA ARG A 157 -8.03 25.15 -16.58
C ARG A 157 -8.57 23.77 -16.23
N ALA A 158 -7.75 22.86 -15.71
CA ALA A 158 -8.22 21.55 -15.26
C ALA A 158 -9.15 21.67 -14.03
N PHE A 159 -9.95 20.64 -13.76
CA PHE A 159 -10.82 20.61 -12.58
C PHE A 159 -11.15 19.16 -12.19
N LEU A 160 -11.70 19.01 -10.98
CA LEU A 160 -12.09 17.75 -10.38
C LEU A 160 -13.57 17.79 -9.97
N ILE A 161 -14.29 16.69 -10.16
CA ILE A 161 -15.64 16.47 -9.65
C ILE A 161 -15.63 15.16 -8.84
N PRO A 162 -16.02 15.18 -7.55
CA PRO A 162 -16.24 13.95 -6.79
C PRO A 162 -17.30 13.07 -7.47
N ALA A 163 -16.97 11.80 -7.69
CA ALA A 163 -17.80 10.85 -8.44
C ALA A 163 -18.74 10.07 -7.50
N HIS A 164 -19.94 9.76 -8.02
CA HIS A 164 -21.02 8.95 -7.44
C HIS A 164 -21.07 9.03 -5.91
N ILE A 165 -21.27 10.26 -5.42
CA ILE A 165 -20.94 10.70 -4.06
C ILE A 165 -21.64 9.93 -2.92
N TRP A 166 -22.57 9.02 -3.20
CA TRP A 166 -23.34 8.28 -2.19
C TRP A 166 -23.01 6.80 -2.06
N THR A 167 -22.26 6.20 -2.99
CA THR A 167 -22.07 4.75 -2.99
C THR A 167 -21.40 4.28 -1.68
N PRO A 168 -21.90 3.24 -0.98
CA PRO A 168 -21.53 3.02 0.43
C PRO A 168 -20.02 2.94 0.74
N TRP A 169 -19.22 2.37 -0.18
CA TRP A 169 -17.81 2.04 0.05
C TRP A 169 -16.78 2.88 -0.71
N PHE A 170 -17.17 3.60 -1.77
CA PHE A 170 -16.23 4.27 -2.68
C PHE A 170 -16.76 5.64 -3.11
N SER A 171 -17.13 6.47 -2.14
CA SER A 171 -17.68 7.79 -2.42
C SER A 171 -17.39 8.79 -1.32
N LEU A 172 -17.58 10.07 -1.67
CA LEU A 172 -17.34 11.18 -0.77
C LEU A 172 -18.27 11.16 0.44
N LEU A 173 -19.57 10.88 0.27
CA LEU A 173 -20.59 10.89 1.33
C LEU A 173 -21.15 9.50 1.67
N GLY A 174 -20.51 8.42 1.21
CA GLY A 174 -20.97 7.05 1.44
C GLY A 174 -21.01 6.62 2.92
N SER A 175 -21.93 5.72 3.26
CA SER A 175 -22.22 5.30 4.64
C SER A 175 -21.10 4.51 5.35
N LYS A 176 -20.06 4.04 4.64
CA LYS A 176 -18.96 3.26 5.23
C LYS A 176 -17.62 4.01 5.27
N SER A 177 -17.17 4.55 4.14
CA SER A 177 -15.87 5.21 4.00
C SER A 177 -15.95 6.72 3.85
N GLY A 178 -17.15 7.26 3.59
CA GLY A 178 -17.39 8.66 3.26
C GLY A 178 -17.25 9.61 4.45
N PHE A 179 -17.08 10.87 4.11
CA PHE A 179 -17.12 12.05 4.96
C PHE A 179 -18.58 12.46 5.24
N ASP A 180 -18.77 13.34 6.22
CA ASP A 180 -20.09 13.92 6.50
C ASP A 180 -20.27 15.28 5.77
N SER A 181 -19.20 15.86 5.21
CA SER A 181 -19.25 17.07 4.38
C SER A 181 -18.09 17.17 3.38
N ILE A 182 -18.18 18.10 2.43
CA ILE A 182 -17.13 18.33 1.42
C ILE A 182 -15.94 19.08 2.01
N GLU A 183 -16.18 19.95 2.99
CA GLU A 183 -15.18 20.68 3.77
C GLU A 183 -14.26 19.73 4.55
N GLU A 184 -14.80 18.67 5.15
CA GLU A 184 -13.96 17.66 5.82
C GLU A 184 -13.05 16.93 4.83
N CYS A 185 -13.48 16.82 3.57
CA CYS A 185 -12.78 16.10 2.52
C CYS A 185 -11.65 16.94 1.91
N PHE A 186 -11.95 18.16 1.46
CA PHE A 186 -11.02 19.02 0.70
C PHE A 186 -10.40 20.16 1.50
N GLU A 187 -10.88 20.44 2.71
CA GLU A 187 -10.35 21.48 3.60
C GLU A 187 -10.28 22.86 2.92
N ASP A 188 -9.12 23.51 2.91
CA ASP A 188 -8.87 24.80 2.28
C ASP A 188 -9.01 24.77 0.75
N LEU A 189 -9.03 23.60 0.11
CA LEU A 189 -9.27 23.46 -1.33
C LEU A 189 -10.74 23.26 -1.70
N THR A 190 -11.66 23.22 -0.73
CA THR A 190 -13.11 23.12 -0.99
C THR A 190 -13.64 24.15 -2.00
N PRO A 191 -13.21 25.43 -2.01
CA PRO A 191 -13.68 26.42 -2.99
C PRO A 191 -13.40 26.06 -4.47
N PHE A 192 -12.50 25.11 -4.73
CA PHE A 192 -12.20 24.65 -6.09
C PHE A 192 -13.10 23.49 -6.54
N VAL A 193 -13.92 22.94 -5.64
CA VAL A 193 -14.93 21.92 -5.94
C VAL A 193 -16.28 22.60 -6.10
N PHE A 194 -16.76 22.69 -7.34
CA PHE A 194 -17.98 23.43 -7.71
C PHE A 194 -19.11 22.53 -8.25
N ALA A 195 -18.88 21.22 -8.34
CA ALA A 195 -19.85 20.25 -8.83
C ALA A 195 -19.60 18.87 -8.21
N VAL A 196 -20.64 18.05 -8.18
CA VAL A 196 -20.60 16.66 -7.71
C VAL A 196 -21.42 15.77 -8.65
N GLU A 197 -20.96 14.55 -8.87
CA GLU A 197 -21.67 13.56 -9.67
C GLU A 197 -22.48 12.62 -8.74
N THR A 198 -23.78 12.52 -8.99
CA THR A 198 -24.75 11.93 -8.06
C THR A 198 -24.74 10.40 -8.06
N GLY A 199 -24.38 9.78 -9.19
CA GLY A 199 -24.37 8.35 -9.41
C GLY A 199 -25.75 7.70 -9.52
N LEU A 200 -25.78 6.50 -10.08
CA LEU A 200 -26.97 5.73 -10.50
C LEU A 200 -27.96 5.29 -9.40
N SER A 201 -27.78 5.72 -8.16
CA SER A 201 -28.63 5.35 -7.02
C SER A 201 -29.19 6.56 -6.26
N SER A 202 -28.92 7.77 -6.76
CA SER A 202 -29.52 9.02 -6.29
C SER A 202 -29.85 9.92 -7.46
N ASP A 203 -30.83 10.80 -7.29
CA ASP A 203 -31.19 11.82 -8.27
C ASP A 203 -31.14 13.23 -7.63
N PRO A 204 -31.29 14.32 -8.40
CA PRO A 204 -31.26 15.67 -7.86
C PRO A 204 -32.27 15.90 -6.73
N SER A 205 -33.46 15.30 -6.80
CA SER A 205 -34.50 15.47 -5.77
C SER A 205 -34.10 14.89 -4.41
N MET A 206 -33.36 13.79 -4.40
CA MET A 206 -32.77 13.23 -3.19
C MET A 206 -31.69 14.16 -2.63
N ASN A 207 -30.85 14.70 -3.49
CA ASN A 207 -29.69 15.52 -3.13
C ASN A 207 -30.08 16.93 -2.63
N TRP A 208 -31.17 17.51 -3.14
CA TRP A 208 -31.72 18.80 -2.67
C TRP A 208 -32.05 18.85 -1.18
N ARG A 209 -32.19 17.67 -0.56
CA ARG A 209 -32.49 17.51 0.86
C ARG A 209 -31.29 17.81 1.77
N VAL A 210 -30.09 17.97 1.21
CA VAL A 210 -28.83 18.16 1.92
C VAL A 210 -28.27 19.55 1.57
N SER A 211 -28.52 20.54 2.42
CA SER A 211 -28.17 21.94 2.13
C SER A 211 -26.67 22.19 1.90
N GLY A 212 -25.80 21.33 2.42
CA GLY A 212 -24.36 21.34 2.14
C GLY A 212 -23.99 21.16 0.66
N LEU A 213 -24.95 20.78 -0.21
CA LEU A 213 -24.76 20.65 -1.65
C LEU A 213 -25.29 21.85 -2.47
N ASP A 214 -25.99 22.81 -1.86
CA ASP A 214 -26.67 23.91 -2.56
C ASP A 214 -25.75 24.80 -3.41
N GLY A 215 -24.49 24.93 -3.01
CA GLY A 215 -23.47 25.71 -3.71
C GLY A 215 -22.88 25.03 -4.94
N LEU A 216 -23.28 23.78 -5.23
CA LEU A 216 -22.64 22.91 -6.21
C LEU A 216 -23.62 22.54 -7.32
N THR A 217 -23.09 22.42 -8.54
CA THR A 217 -23.87 21.88 -9.65
C THR A 217 -23.93 20.36 -9.55
N LEU A 218 -25.15 19.82 -9.49
CA LEU A 218 -25.38 18.38 -9.55
C LEU A 218 -25.27 17.93 -11.01
N VAL A 219 -24.26 17.11 -11.32
CA VAL A 219 -24.07 16.51 -12.64
C VAL A 219 -24.43 15.04 -12.60
N SER A 220 -24.87 14.50 -13.73
CA SER A 220 -25.33 13.10 -13.85
C SER A 220 -24.69 12.46 -15.07
N ASN A 221 -24.08 11.28 -14.91
CA ASN A 221 -23.31 10.64 -15.96
C ASN A 221 -23.45 9.12 -15.91
N SER A 222 -23.32 8.48 -17.07
CA SER A 222 -23.70 7.08 -17.20
C SER A 222 -22.84 6.08 -16.43
N ASP A 223 -21.62 6.43 -16.01
CA ASP A 223 -20.61 5.48 -15.54
C ASP A 223 -20.54 4.27 -16.51
N ALA A 224 -20.41 4.56 -17.81
CA ALA A 224 -20.60 3.56 -18.86
C ALA A 224 -19.45 2.53 -18.88
N HIS A 225 -19.82 1.27 -18.66
CA HIS A 225 -18.94 0.10 -18.75
C HIS A 225 -19.11 -0.67 -20.08
N SER A 226 -19.99 -0.20 -20.96
CA SER A 226 -20.16 -0.70 -22.32
C SER A 226 -20.80 0.37 -23.20
N PRO A 227 -20.62 0.33 -24.54
CA PRO A 227 -21.18 1.36 -25.42
C PRO A 227 -22.70 1.51 -25.31
N LEU A 228 -23.44 0.41 -25.07
CA LEU A 228 -24.90 0.44 -24.93
C LEU A 228 -25.39 1.18 -23.68
N LYS A 229 -24.54 1.32 -22.65
CA LYS A 229 -24.88 1.99 -21.38
C LYS A 229 -24.73 3.51 -21.45
N LEU A 230 -24.11 4.06 -22.51
CA LEU A 230 -24.01 5.51 -22.70
C LEU A 230 -25.40 6.15 -22.72
N GLY A 231 -25.50 7.33 -22.10
CA GLY A 231 -26.71 8.16 -22.10
C GLY A 231 -27.85 7.66 -21.22
N ARG A 232 -27.65 6.63 -20.38
CA ARG A 232 -28.60 6.29 -19.31
C ARG A 232 -28.67 7.37 -18.22
N GLU A 233 -27.57 8.12 -18.07
CA GLU A 233 -27.48 9.39 -17.36
C GLU A 233 -26.64 10.33 -18.21
N ALA A 234 -27.00 11.62 -18.22
CA ALA A 234 -26.29 12.62 -19.01
C ALA A 234 -26.65 14.05 -18.55
N ASN A 235 -25.92 15.03 -19.06
CA ASN A 235 -26.11 16.45 -18.79
C ASN A 235 -26.60 17.18 -20.04
N ILE A 236 -27.47 18.18 -19.86
CA ILE A 236 -28.06 18.98 -20.93
C ILE A 236 -27.43 20.38 -20.89
N PHE A 237 -26.74 20.76 -21.96
CA PHE A 237 -26.08 22.05 -22.09
C PHE A 237 -26.75 22.94 -23.13
N ASN A 238 -26.64 24.24 -22.94
CA ASN A 238 -26.92 25.27 -23.93
C ASN A 238 -25.80 26.31 -23.99
N THR A 239 -24.66 25.89 -24.55
CA THR A 239 -23.47 26.74 -24.70
C THR A 239 -22.89 26.60 -26.11
N GLU A 240 -21.78 27.27 -26.39
CA GLU A 240 -20.89 26.85 -27.49
C GLU A 240 -20.26 25.48 -27.18
N LEU A 241 -19.85 24.74 -28.21
CA LEU A 241 -19.14 23.48 -28.10
C LEU A 241 -17.65 23.75 -27.82
N SER A 242 -17.31 24.04 -26.57
CA SER A 242 -15.93 24.24 -26.12
C SER A 242 -15.73 23.74 -24.68
N TYR A 243 -14.54 23.27 -24.35
CA TYR A 243 -14.19 22.88 -22.98
C TYR A 243 -14.38 24.05 -21.99
N PRO A 244 -13.93 25.29 -22.28
CA PRO A 244 -14.19 26.43 -21.39
C PRO A 244 -15.66 26.69 -21.12
N ALA A 245 -16.51 26.60 -22.14
CA ALA A 245 -17.94 26.86 -21.99
C ALA A 245 -18.65 25.76 -21.18
N ILE A 246 -18.28 24.49 -21.40
CA ILE A 246 -18.77 23.35 -20.60
C ILE A 246 -18.32 23.51 -19.13
N LYS A 247 -17.03 23.77 -18.89
CA LYS A 247 -16.49 24.01 -17.53
C LYS A 247 -17.23 25.17 -16.87
N SER A 248 -17.37 26.30 -17.57
CA SER A 248 -18.05 27.49 -17.05
C SER A 248 -19.51 27.19 -16.71
N ALA A 249 -20.25 26.48 -17.56
CA ALA A 249 -21.64 26.12 -17.29
C ALA A 249 -21.78 25.23 -16.04
N ILE A 250 -20.89 24.25 -15.86
CA ILE A 250 -20.86 23.40 -14.66
C ILE A 250 -20.46 24.23 -13.42
N GLN A 251 -19.43 25.08 -13.54
CA GLN A 251 -18.91 25.87 -12.42
C GLN A 251 -19.88 26.95 -11.95
N THR A 252 -20.55 27.64 -12.87
CA THR A 252 -21.50 28.67 -12.50
C THR A 252 -22.87 28.10 -12.22
N GLY A 253 -23.21 26.89 -12.70
CA GLY A 253 -24.55 26.31 -12.59
C GLY A 253 -25.64 27.23 -13.16
N ASP A 254 -25.31 28.02 -14.18
CA ASP A 254 -26.24 28.96 -14.83
C ASP A 254 -27.32 28.19 -15.59
N SER A 255 -28.60 28.37 -15.22
CA SER A 255 -29.73 27.63 -15.80
C SER A 255 -29.93 27.84 -17.30
N ASP A 256 -29.42 28.94 -17.87
CA ASP A 256 -29.48 29.18 -19.32
C ASP A 256 -28.41 28.39 -20.09
N ARG A 257 -27.36 27.93 -19.39
CA ARG A 257 -26.19 27.25 -19.95
C ARG A 257 -26.11 25.77 -19.55
N PHE A 258 -26.42 25.44 -18.30
CA PHE A 258 -26.60 24.10 -17.77
C PHE A 258 -28.10 23.89 -17.54
N MET A 259 -28.75 23.23 -18.49
CA MET A 259 -30.20 23.14 -18.52
C MET A 259 -30.79 22.05 -17.62
N GLY A 260 -29.96 21.19 -17.03
CA GLY A 260 -30.38 20.06 -16.21
C GLY A 260 -29.80 18.72 -16.63
N THR A 261 -30.34 17.65 -16.07
CA THR A 261 -29.80 16.29 -16.21
C THR A 261 -30.85 15.29 -16.75
N ILE A 262 -30.35 14.22 -17.36
CA ILE A 262 -31.08 13.00 -17.69
C ILE A 262 -30.68 11.99 -16.63
N GLU A 263 -31.67 11.40 -15.98
CA GLU A 263 -31.45 10.54 -14.81
C GLU A 263 -31.89 9.10 -15.08
N PHE A 264 -31.13 8.17 -14.52
CA PHE A 264 -31.58 6.82 -14.27
C PHE A 264 -32.53 6.84 -13.08
N TYR A 265 -33.52 5.94 -13.01
CA TYR A 265 -34.34 5.86 -11.81
C TYR A 265 -33.47 5.40 -10.64
N PRO A 266 -33.33 6.19 -9.56
CA PRO A 266 -32.40 5.85 -8.48
C PRO A 266 -32.77 4.53 -7.82
N GLU A 267 -34.05 4.16 -7.79
CA GLU A 267 -34.55 2.88 -7.30
C GLU A 267 -34.04 1.67 -8.09
N GLU A 268 -33.74 1.81 -9.37
CA GLU A 268 -33.11 0.74 -10.14
C GLU A 268 -31.65 0.55 -9.72
N GLY A 269 -31.04 1.57 -9.11
CA GLY A 269 -29.69 1.53 -8.59
C GLY A 269 -29.45 0.38 -7.61
N LYS A 270 -28.27 -0.24 -7.69
CA LYS A 270 -27.91 -1.42 -6.90
C LYS A 270 -27.96 -1.25 -5.39
N TYR A 271 -27.81 -0.02 -4.92
CA TYR A 271 -27.66 0.31 -3.50
C TYR A 271 -28.70 1.33 -3.05
N HIS A 272 -29.83 1.46 -3.74
CA HIS A 272 -30.83 2.46 -3.38
C HIS A 272 -31.40 2.23 -1.98
N LEU A 273 -31.98 1.05 -1.74
CA LEU A 273 -32.53 0.66 -0.44
C LEU A 273 -31.51 -0.08 0.43
N ASP A 274 -31.82 -0.12 1.73
CA ASP A 274 -31.12 -0.97 2.66
C ASP A 274 -31.45 -2.43 2.39
N GLY A 275 -30.48 -3.32 2.61
CA GLY A 275 -30.83 -4.72 2.54
C GLY A 275 -29.73 -5.71 2.87
N HIS A 276 -30.15 -6.97 2.76
CA HIS A 276 -29.32 -8.13 2.94
C HIS A 276 -29.72 -9.18 1.90
N ARG A 277 -28.95 -9.21 0.81
CA ARG A 277 -29.18 -9.99 -0.39
C ARG A 277 -29.34 -11.48 -0.11
N LYS A 278 -28.47 -12.05 0.75
CA LYS A 278 -28.53 -13.47 1.12
C LYS A 278 -29.87 -13.89 1.71
N CYS A 279 -30.53 -12.99 2.45
CA CYS A 279 -31.85 -13.24 3.06
C CYS A 279 -33.01 -12.71 2.22
N ASN A 280 -32.75 -12.14 1.03
CA ASN A 280 -33.74 -11.46 0.20
C ASN A 280 -34.53 -10.38 0.97
N ILE A 281 -33.87 -9.68 1.91
CA ILE A 281 -34.49 -8.60 2.69
C ILE A 281 -34.11 -7.27 2.08
N ARG A 282 -35.13 -6.47 1.75
CA ARG A 282 -35.01 -5.05 1.42
C ARG A 282 -35.83 -4.23 2.39
N LEU A 283 -35.33 -3.09 2.83
CA LEU A 283 -36.02 -2.22 3.78
C LEU A 283 -35.86 -0.76 3.38
N ARG A 284 -36.87 0.05 3.69
CA ARG A 284 -36.75 1.50 3.69
C ARG A 284 -36.03 1.96 4.96
N PRO A 285 -35.36 3.12 4.95
CA PRO A 285 -34.53 3.57 6.06
C PRO A 285 -35.25 3.63 7.41
N GLU A 286 -36.53 3.99 7.44
CA GLU A 286 -37.31 4.10 8.68
C GLU A 286 -37.44 2.72 9.36
N LYS A 287 -37.66 1.67 8.55
CA LYS A 287 -37.70 0.28 9.05
C LYS A 287 -36.33 -0.22 9.47
N THR A 288 -35.28 0.14 8.74
CA THR A 288 -33.89 -0.19 9.09
C THR A 288 -33.50 0.43 10.43
N ARG A 289 -33.85 1.70 10.68
CA ARG A 289 -33.66 2.38 11.97
C ARG A 289 -34.42 1.69 13.09
N ALA A 290 -35.69 1.33 12.86
CA ALA A 290 -36.50 0.58 13.82
C ALA A 290 -35.89 -0.78 14.20
N LEU A 291 -35.17 -1.43 13.28
CA LEU A 291 -34.47 -2.70 13.51
C LEU A 291 -33.00 -2.52 13.96
N SER A 292 -32.58 -1.30 14.33
CA SER A 292 -31.19 -0.97 14.72
C SER A 292 -30.16 -1.43 13.68
N GLY A 293 -30.50 -1.32 12.39
CA GLY A 293 -29.63 -1.71 11.27
C GLY A 293 -29.42 -3.22 11.12
N LYS A 294 -30.24 -4.07 11.75
CA LYS A 294 -30.10 -5.53 11.69
C LYS A 294 -31.16 -6.18 10.79
N CYS A 295 -30.74 -7.24 10.11
CA CYS A 295 -31.59 -8.06 9.27
C CYS A 295 -32.59 -8.85 10.14
N PRO A 296 -33.90 -8.74 9.91
CA PRO A 296 -34.92 -9.43 10.71
C PRO A 296 -34.87 -10.96 10.55
N ALA A 297 -34.33 -11.45 9.43
CA ALA A 297 -34.25 -12.88 9.15
C ALA A 297 -33.07 -13.60 9.84
N CYS A 298 -31.94 -12.94 10.05
CA CYS A 298 -30.70 -13.60 10.53
C CYS A 298 -29.90 -12.80 11.57
N GLY A 299 -30.36 -11.60 11.95
CA GLY A 299 -29.69 -10.73 12.93
C GLY A 299 -28.39 -10.05 12.46
N SER A 300 -27.90 -10.37 11.26
CA SER A 300 -26.72 -9.72 10.67
C SER A 300 -26.96 -8.24 10.34
N PRO A 301 -25.97 -7.35 10.46
CA PRO A 301 -26.04 -5.99 9.93
C PRO A 301 -26.52 -5.91 8.47
N LEU A 302 -27.39 -4.94 8.17
CA LEU A 302 -27.83 -4.60 6.82
C LEU A 302 -26.78 -3.73 6.12
N THR A 303 -26.66 -3.88 4.80
CA THR A 303 -26.00 -2.88 3.96
C THR A 303 -26.91 -1.66 3.91
N GLN A 304 -26.45 -0.55 4.50
CA GLN A 304 -27.18 0.73 4.46
C GLN A 304 -27.01 1.37 3.09
N GLY A 305 -28.12 1.54 2.39
CA GLY A 305 -28.17 2.05 1.03
C GLY A 305 -27.99 3.56 0.95
N VAL A 306 -28.05 4.07 -0.27
CA VAL A 306 -27.94 5.49 -0.62
C VAL A 306 -29.07 6.29 0.00
N LEU A 307 -30.32 5.80 -0.07
CA LEU A 307 -31.46 6.51 0.51
C LEU A 307 -31.30 6.71 2.03
N TYR A 308 -30.81 5.68 2.74
CA TYR A 308 -30.54 5.78 4.17
C TYR A 308 -29.51 6.87 4.48
N ARG A 309 -28.41 6.90 3.72
CA ARG A 309 -27.32 7.85 3.94
C ARG A 309 -27.72 9.28 3.59
N VAL A 310 -28.48 9.47 2.51
CA VAL A 310 -29.09 10.76 2.19
C VAL A 310 -30.00 11.21 3.33
N GLU A 311 -30.87 10.34 3.85
CA GLU A 311 -31.74 10.68 4.99
C GLU A 311 -31.02 10.90 6.31
N GLU A 312 -29.79 10.42 6.45
CA GLU A 312 -28.94 10.65 7.62
C GLU A 312 -28.31 12.05 7.57
N LEU A 313 -27.93 12.52 6.39
CA LEU A 313 -27.34 13.85 6.18
C LEU A 313 -28.37 14.94 5.81
N ALA A 314 -29.59 14.55 5.44
CA ALA A 314 -30.63 15.49 5.01
C ALA A 314 -31.10 16.38 6.16
N ASP A 315 -31.14 17.68 5.88
CA ASP A 315 -31.67 18.72 6.75
C ASP A 315 -32.99 19.33 6.22
N ARG A 316 -33.45 18.90 5.04
CA ARG A 316 -34.77 19.24 4.49
C ARG A 316 -35.68 18.02 4.28
N PRO A 317 -37.02 18.21 4.40
CA PRO A 317 -37.99 17.19 4.00
C PRO A 317 -37.91 16.88 2.50
N GLY A 318 -38.40 15.69 2.12
CA GLY A 318 -38.48 15.30 0.72
C GLY A 318 -39.41 16.22 -0.09
N GLY A 319 -38.97 16.61 -1.29
CA GLY A 319 -39.73 17.47 -2.20
C GLY A 319 -39.47 18.98 -2.08
N GLU A 320 -38.73 19.41 -1.05
CA GLU A 320 -38.27 20.80 -0.92
C GLU A 320 -37.10 21.07 -1.87
N LYS A 321 -37.12 22.23 -2.55
CA LYS A 321 -36.11 22.62 -3.54
C LYS A 321 -35.23 23.76 -2.99
N PRO A 322 -33.91 23.73 -3.22
CA PRO A 322 -33.04 24.86 -2.88
C PRO A 322 -33.36 26.08 -3.73
N ALA A 323 -32.83 27.25 -3.33
CA ALA A 323 -33.00 28.50 -4.06
C ALA A 323 -32.50 28.41 -5.51
N LYS A 324 -31.46 27.61 -5.75
CA LYS A 324 -30.91 27.32 -7.07
C LYS A 324 -30.98 25.83 -7.33
N TYR A 325 -31.74 25.44 -8.34
CA TYR A 325 -31.89 24.05 -8.77
C TYR A 325 -32.04 23.97 -10.29
N HIS A 326 -31.76 22.79 -10.84
CA HIS A 326 -31.93 22.50 -12.26
C HIS A 326 -32.99 21.41 -12.45
N PRO A 327 -33.73 21.41 -13.57
CA PRO A 327 -34.68 20.33 -13.85
C PRO A 327 -33.92 19.04 -14.16
N PHE A 328 -34.59 17.90 -13.97
CA PHE A 328 -34.07 16.59 -14.32
C PHE A 328 -35.17 15.74 -14.97
N TYR A 329 -34.77 14.73 -15.73
CA TYR A 329 -35.70 13.88 -16.48
C TYR A 329 -35.32 12.41 -16.35
N HIS A 330 -36.17 11.59 -15.74
CA HIS A 330 -35.95 10.14 -15.72
C HIS A 330 -36.24 9.52 -17.08
N LEU A 331 -35.30 8.75 -17.62
CA LEU A 331 -35.47 8.02 -18.88
C LEU A 331 -35.18 6.53 -18.69
N ILE A 332 -36.05 5.69 -19.22
CA ILE A 332 -35.83 4.24 -19.34
C ILE A 332 -35.19 3.99 -20.71
N PRO A 333 -34.04 3.28 -20.80
CA PRO A 333 -33.42 2.96 -22.08
C PRO A 333 -34.41 2.29 -23.04
N LEU A 334 -34.38 2.68 -24.32
CA LEU A 334 -35.37 2.20 -25.30
C LEU A 334 -35.33 0.67 -25.46
N THR A 335 -34.17 0.05 -25.27
CA THR A 335 -34.02 -1.41 -25.27
C THR A 335 -34.78 -2.08 -24.11
N GLU A 336 -34.89 -1.42 -22.95
CA GLU A 336 -35.68 -1.92 -21.81
C GLU A 336 -37.18 -1.75 -22.05
N ILE A 337 -37.59 -0.62 -22.62
CA ILE A 337 -38.99 -0.43 -23.05
C ILE A 337 -39.38 -1.48 -24.11
N LEU A 338 -38.50 -1.73 -25.08
CA LEU A 338 -38.71 -2.77 -26.09
C LEU A 338 -38.73 -4.18 -25.50
N SER A 339 -37.86 -4.46 -24.53
CA SER A 339 -37.85 -5.72 -23.79
C SER A 339 -39.19 -6.01 -23.14
N GLU A 340 -39.77 -5.01 -22.46
CA GLU A 340 -41.05 -5.15 -21.79
C GLU A 340 -42.22 -5.28 -22.79
N THR A 341 -42.24 -4.42 -23.82
CA THR A 341 -43.29 -4.47 -24.86
C THR A 341 -43.23 -5.77 -25.67
N LEU A 342 -42.04 -6.35 -25.91
CA LEU A 342 -41.87 -7.59 -26.69
C LEU A 342 -41.82 -8.87 -25.84
N ARG A 343 -41.75 -8.77 -24.50
CA ARG A 343 -41.59 -9.88 -23.52
C ARG A 343 -40.38 -10.77 -23.78
N VAL A 344 -39.27 -10.17 -24.18
CA VAL A 344 -37.99 -10.84 -24.39
C VAL A 344 -36.90 -9.98 -23.79
N GLY A 345 -35.77 -10.56 -23.40
CA GLY A 345 -34.71 -9.77 -22.74
C GLY A 345 -34.17 -8.61 -23.62
N PRO A 346 -33.65 -7.53 -23.00
CA PRO A 346 -33.23 -6.31 -23.68
C PRO A 346 -32.05 -6.52 -24.64
N GLY A 347 -31.23 -7.54 -24.41
CA GLY A 347 -30.10 -7.91 -25.28
C GLY A 347 -30.44 -8.89 -26.40
N THR A 348 -31.72 -9.25 -26.59
CA THR A 348 -32.09 -10.24 -27.62
C THR A 348 -31.98 -9.66 -29.03
N LYS A 349 -31.69 -10.51 -30.02
CA LYS A 349 -31.64 -10.10 -31.45
C LYS A 349 -32.91 -9.37 -31.88
N LYS A 350 -34.07 -9.88 -31.42
CA LYS A 350 -35.38 -9.26 -31.67
C LYS A 350 -35.44 -7.82 -31.16
N VAL A 351 -35.07 -7.55 -29.91
CA VAL A 351 -35.05 -6.18 -29.38
C VAL A 351 -34.09 -5.29 -30.16
N MET A 352 -32.88 -5.79 -30.45
CA MET A 352 -31.87 -5.02 -31.19
C MET A 352 -32.30 -4.69 -32.63
N GLU A 353 -33.02 -5.60 -33.31
CA GLU A 353 -33.60 -5.35 -34.63
C GLU A 353 -34.67 -4.26 -34.57
N TYR A 354 -35.61 -4.35 -33.61
CA TYR A 354 -36.63 -3.31 -33.42
C TYR A 354 -36.02 -1.96 -33.04
N TYR A 355 -35.04 -1.97 -32.14
CA TYR A 355 -34.27 -0.78 -31.76
C TYR A 355 -33.64 -0.13 -32.99
N ARG A 356 -33.00 -0.92 -33.85
CA ARG A 356 -32.39 -0.44 -35.09
C ARG A 356 -33.41 0.16 -36.06
N ILE A 357 -34.58 -0.47 -36.22
CA ILE A 357 -35.68 0.03 -37.08
C ILE A 357 -36.19 1.38 -36.57
N LEU A 358 -36.38 1.51 -35.25
CA LEU A 358 -36.83 2.77 -34.66
C LEU A 358 -35.81 3.89 -34.88
N LEU A 359 -34.52 3.61 -34.65
CA LEU A 359 -33.47 4.59 -34.89
C LEU A 359 -33.35 5.02 -36.36
N ASP A 360 -33.59 4.10 -37.30
CA ASP A 360 -33.56 4.39 -38.73
C ASP A 360 -34.72 5.28 -39.19
N LYS A 361 -35.90 5.12 -38.59
CA LYS A 361 -37.12 5.83 -38.98
C LYS A 361 -37.42 7.08 -38.15
N LEU A 362 -37.01 7.10 -36.89
CA LEU A 362 -37.36 8.16 -35.93
C LEU A 362 -36.15 9.00 -35.49
N GLY A 363 -34.92 8.54 -35.73
CA GLY A 363 -33.71 9.20 -35.23
C GLY A 363 -33.28 8.72 -33.84
N PRO A 364 -32.42 9.47 -33.13
CA PRO A 364 -31.75 8.96 -31.93
C PRO A 364 -32.62 8.68 -30.72
N GLU A 365 -32.14 7.78 -29.88
CA GLU A 365 -32.87 7.24 -28.73
C GLU A 365 -33.38 8.31 -27.78
N ILE A 366 -32.54 9.25 -27.34
CA ILE A 366 -32.96 10.27 -26.38
C ILE A 366 -34.03 11.19 -27.00
N GLU A 367 -33.97 11.46 -28.30
CA GLU A 367 -34.99 12.26 -28.98
C GLU A 367 -36.33 11.52 -29.07
N ILE A 368 -36.30 10.21 -29.35
CA ILE A 368 -37.48 9.34 -29.28
C ILE A 368 -38.09 9.38 -27.88
N LEU A 369 -37.27 9.16 -26.85
CA LEU A 369 -37.73 9.04 -25.48
C LEU A 369 -38.20 10.37 -24.89
N LYS A 370 -37.58 11.49 -25.25
CA LYS A 370 -37.80 12.79 -24.59
C LYS A 370 -38.61 13.81 -25.40
N THR A 371 -38.37 13.94 -26.70
CA THR A 371 -38.85 15.11 -27.48
C THR A 371 -39.86 14.79 -28.57
N LEU A 372 -39.80 13.61 -29.20
CA LEU A 372 -40.75 13.24 -30.25
C LEU A 372 -42.18 13.14 -29.72
N SER A 373 -43.17 13.54 -30.52
CA SER A 373 -44.59 13.39 -30.17
C SER A 373 -44.97 11.92 -30.09
N ILE A 374 -45.85 11.57 -29.14
CA ILE A 374 -46.33 10.19 -28.96
C ILE A 374 -46.95 9.65 -30.25
N GLU A 375 -47.71 10.48 -30.98
CA GLU A 375 -48.29 10.15 -32.29
C GLU A 375 -47.25 9.71 -33.32
N THR A 376 -46.09 10.37 -33.36
CA THR A 376 -45.00 10.01 -34.27
C THR A 376 -44.37 8.68 -33.90
N ILE A 377 -44.21 8.42 -32.60
CA ILE A 377 -43.69 7.15 -32.07
C ILE A 377 -44.67 6.02 -32.38
N GLU A 378 -45.98 6.24 -32.17
CA GLU A 378 -47.03 5.25 -32.43
C GLU A 378 -47.11 4.83 -33.90
N LYS A 379 -46.94 5.78 -34.84
CA LYS A 379 -46.97 5.50 -36.28
C LYS A 379 -45.90 4.49 -36.72
N VAL A 380 -44.78 4.41 -36.02
CA VAL A 380 -43.65 3.54 -36.39
C VAL A 380 -43.51 2.34 -35.46
N GLY A 381 -43.55 2.56 -34.14
CA GLY A 381 -43.34 1.53 -33.13
C GLY A 381 -44.62 0.89 -32.59
N GLY A 382 -45.79 1.36 -33.05
CA GLY A 382 -47.10 0.87 -32.64
C GLY A 382 -47.61 1.51 -31.34
N PRO A 383 -48.90 1.31 -31.02
CA PRO A 383 -49.57 1.97 -29.90
C PRO A 383 -48.99 1.59 -28.53
N LEU A 384 -48.50 0.36 -28.38
CA LEU A 384 -47.94 -0.11 -27.11
C LEU A 384 -46.60 0.59 -26.79
N LEU A 385 -45.77 0.89 -27.79
CA LEU A 385 -44.54 1.64 -27.58
C LEU A 385 -44.83 3.11 -27.25
N GLY A 386 -45.78 3.74 -27.98
CA GLY A 386 -46.19 5.11 -27.70
C GLY A 386 -46.73 5.29 -26.28
N GLU A 387 -47.61 4.39 -25.84
CA GLU A 387 -48.12 4.40 -24.47
C GLU A 387 -47.00 4.15 -23.44
N ALA A 388 -46.06 3.24 -23.70
CA ALA A 388 -44.94 2.99 -22.79
C ALA A 388 -44.07 4.24 -22.58
N VAL A 389 -43.74 4.95 -23.66
CA VAL A 389 -43.00 6.22 -23.60
C VAL A 389 -43.83 7.30 -22.91
N ALA A 390 -45.14 7.35 -23.15
CA ALA A 390 -46.04 8.31 -22.51
C ALA A 390 -46.11 8.10 -20.99
N ARG A 391 -46.23 6.85 -20.52
CA ARG A 391 -46.20 6.49 -19.09
C ARG A 391 -44.88 6.83 -18.43
N MET A 392 -43.76 6.50 -19.08
CA MET A 392 -42.42 6.90 -18.61
C MET A 392 -42.32 8.42 -18.43
N ARG A 393 -42.76 9.21 -19.42
CA ARG A 393 -42.74 10.69 -19.33
C ARG A 393 -43.64 11.25 -18.23
N ARG A 394 -44.69 10.53 -17.83
CA ARG A 394 -45.57 10.89 -16.69
C ARG A 394 -45.13 10.27 -15.37
N SER A 395 -44.02 9.51 -15.35
CA SER A 395 -43.56 8.71 -14.21
C SER A 395 -44.62 7.73 -13.68
N GLU A 396 -45.48 7.21 -14.55
CA GLU A 396 -46.50 6.20 -14.25
C GLU A 396 -45.91 4.78 -14.41
N ILE A 397 -44.96 4.43 -13.55
CA ILE A 397 -44.26 3.13 -13.60
C ILE A 397 -44.21 2.46 -12.22
N VAL A 398 -44.06 1.15 -12.22
CA VAL A 398 -43.87 0.36 -11.00
C VAL A 398 -42.41 -0.08 -10.92
N ILE A 399 -41.69 0.43 -9.92
CA ILE A 399 -40.30 0.07 -9.68
C ILE A 399 -40.20 -0.83 -8.46
N GLN A 400 -39.48 -1.93 -8.62
CA GLN A 400 -39.04 -2.76 -7.51
C GLN A 400 -37.60 -2.37 -7.17
N PRO A 401 -37.33 -1.70 -6.05
CA PRO A 401 -36.02 -1.12 -5.82
C PRO A 401 -34.90 -2.14 -5.60
N GLY A 402 -33.71 -1.78 -6.06
CA GLY A 402 -32.45 -2.47 -5.85
C GLY A 402 -31.91 -2.28 -4.44
N TYR A 403 -31.05 -3.22 -4.03
CA TYR A 403 -30.46 -3.26 -2.69
C TYR A 403 -29.24 -4.20 -2.67
N ASP A 404 -28.27 -3.92 -1.81
CA ASP A 404 -27.11 -4.79 -1.51
C ASP A 404 -26.42 -5.42 -2.77
N GLY A 405 -26.24 -4.60 -3.81
CA GLY A 405 -25.54 -4.98 -5.05
C GLY A 405 -26.45 -5.51 -6.17
N GLU A 406 -27.75 -5.65 -5.93
CA GLU A 406 -28.72 -6.06 -6.95
C GLU A 406 -29.45 -4.86 -7.54
N PHE A 407 -29.45 -4.75 -8.88
CA PHE A 407 -30.26 -3.74 -9.57
C PHE A 407 -31.75 -3.97 -9.30
N GLY A 408 -32.49 -2.86 -9.20
CA GLY A 408 -33.94 -2.89 -9.20
C GLY A 408 -34.50 -3.28 -10.57
N THR A 409 -35.82 -3.43 -10.65
CA THR A 409 -36.51 -3.79 -11.89
C THR A 409 -37.69 -2.85 -12.12
N ILE A 410 -37.83 -2.33 -13.33
CA ILE A 410 -38.99 -1.53 -13.75
C ILE A 410 -40.04 -2.40 -14.43
N LYS A 411 -41.30 -2.06 -14.20
CA LYS A 411 -42.46 -2.49 -15.00
C LYS A 411 -43.29 -1.26 -15.37
N ILE A 412 -43.52 -1.06 -16.67
CA ILE A 412 -44.35 -0.01 -17.25
C ILE A 412 -45.83 -0.46 -17.33
N PHE A 413 -46.10 -1.75 -17.49
CA PHE A 413 -47.46 -2.29 -17.64
C PHE A 413 -47.84 -3.32 -16.56
N ASP A 414 -49.10 -3.25 -16.07
CA ASP A 414 -49.72 -4.36 -15.34
C ASP A 414 -50.08 -5.50 -16.33
N LYS A 415 -50.13 -6.76 -15.83
CA LYS A 415 -50.50 -7.95 -16.60
C LYS A 415 -51.87 -7.81 -17.30
N ASN A 416 -52.85 -7.14 -16.67
CA ASN A 416 -54.23 -7.04 -17.17
C ASN A 416 -54.49 -5.83 -18.09
N GLU A 417 -53.69 -4.75 -18.02
CA GLU A 417 -53.91 -3.54 -18.83
C GLU A 417 -53.48 -3.71 -20.30
N ARG A 418 -52.46 -4.54 -20.53
CA ARG A 418 -51.88 -4.74 -21.86
C ARG A 418 -52.85 -5.37 -22.86
N GLU A 419 -53.68 -6.30 -22.42
CA GLU A 419 -54.70 -6.94 -23.26
C GLU A 419 -55.81 -5.94 -23.64
N LYS A 420 -56.18 -5.02 -22.72
CA LYS A 420 -57.13 -3.93 -23.01
C LYS A 420 -56.58 -2.93 -24.02
N LEU A 421 -55.32 -2.53 -23.92
CA LEU A 421 -54.69 -1.57 -24.84
C LEU A 421 -54.51 -2.13 -26.26
N LEU A 422 -54.24 -3.44 -26.38
CA LEU A 422 -54.20 -4.13 -27.67
C LEU A 422 -55.62 -4.32 -28.27
N GLY A 423 -56.65 -4.49 -27.44
CA GLY A 423 -58.05 -4.68 -27.87
C GLY A 423 -58.85 -3.40 -28.15
N GLN A 424 -58.56 -2.28 -27.48
CA GLN A 424 -59.31 -1.02 -27.63
C GLN A 424 -58.90 -0.19 -28.86
N LYS A 425 -57.63 -0.25 -29.31
CA LYS A 425 -57.17 0.50 -30.49
C LYS A 425 -57.46 -0.19 -31.84
N THR A 426 -57.96 -1.43 -31.83
CA THR A 426 -58.44 -2.15 -33.02
C THR A 426 -59.80 -1.67 -33.57
N LEU A 427 -60.50 -0.78 -32.85
CA LEU A 427 -61.81 -0.27 -33.26
C LEU A 427 -61.77 1.00 -34.13
N PHE A 428 -60.61 1.68 -34.26
CA PHE A 428 -60.48 2.92 -35.04
C PHE A 428 -59.11 3.09 -35.74
N VAL A 429 -58.62 2.10 -36.49
CA VAL A 429 -57.61 2.32 -37.56
C VAL A 429 -57.79 1.24 -38.66
N GLN A 430 -58.48 1.58 -39.75
CA GLN A 430 -58.38 0.83 -41.01
C GLN A 430 -57.15 1.31 -41.78
N SER A 431 -56.02 0.64 -41.57
CA SER A 431 -54.98 0.46 -42.60
C SER A 431 -53.96 -0.56 -42.07
N LYS A 432 -53.99 -1.75 -42.67
CA LYS A 432 -53.02 -2.81 -42.41
C LYS A 432 -51.62 -2.35 -42.84
N PRO A 433 -50.56 -2.54 -42.03
CA PRO A 433 -49.23 -2.82 -42.54
C PRO A 433 -49.13 -4.34 -42.71
N GLU A 434 -49.47 -4.83 -43.89
CA GLU A 434 -49.11 -6.18 -44.33
C GLU A 434 -47.59 -6.23 -44.50
N SER A 435 -46.86 -6.74 -43.50
CA SER A 435 -45.63 -7.55 -43.67
C SER A 435 -44.84 -7.76 -42.37
N LEU A 436 -45.41 -8.25 -41.25
CA LEU A 436 -44.58 -8.57 -40.07
C LEU A 436 -45.07 -9.75 -39.19
N ILE A 437 -45.88 -10.67 -39.71
CA ILE A 437 -46.32 -11.83 -38.90
C ILE A 437 -46.25 -13.13 -39.71
N GLN A 438 -45.13 -13.85 -39.59
CA GLN A 438 -45.11 -15.30 -39.77
C GLN A 438 -43.84 -15.92 -39.16
N ILE A 439 -43.81 -16.14 -37.84
CA ILE A 439 -43.01 -17.24 -37.25
C ILE A 439 -43.82 -17.84 -36.08
N LYS A 440 -44.24 -19.10 -36.27
CA LYS A 440 -44.91 -19.97 -35.28
C LYS A 440 -43.93 -20.35 -34.16
N ILE A 441 -44.39 -20.35 -32.91
CA ILE A 441 -43.71 -21.06 -31.81
C ILE A 441 -44.76 -21.77 -30.94
N GLU A 442 -44.54 -23.08 -30.75
CA GLU A 442 -45.30 -23.98 -29.88
C GLU A 442 -45.03 -23.73 -28.39
N TYR A 443 -46.07 -23.90 -27.57
CA TYR A 443 -46.04 -23.77 -26.12
C TYR A 443 -45.76 -25.10 -25.42
N LYS A 444 -44.94 -25.07 -24.37
CA LYS A 444 -45.04 -26.00 -23.22
C LYS A 444 -45.01 -25.22 -21.91
N LYS A 445 -46.01 -25.50 -21.07
CA LYS A 445 -46.24 -25.01 -19.70
C LYS A 445 -45.23 -25.60 -18.71
N GLU A 446 -44.94 -24.87 -17.64
CA GLU A 446 -45.44 -25.15 -16.28
C GLU A 446 -44.75 -24.23 -15.25
N ILE A 447 -45.52 -23.41 -14.53
CA ILE A 447 -45.18 -22.98 -13.16
C ILE A 447 -46.48 -23.03 -12.35
N ALA A 448 -46.41 -23.77 -11.24
CA ALA A 448 -47.45 -23.95 -10.25
C ALA A 448 -47.58 -22.74 -9.32
N ASP A 449 -48.83 -22.51 -8.92
CA ASP A 449 -49.24 -21.60 -7.85
C ASP A 449 -48.61 -21.96 -6.50
N GLU A 450 -48.39 -20.97 -5.62
CA GLU A 450 -49.28 -20.78 -4.46
C GLU A 450 -48.79 -19.74 -3.42
N LYS A 451 -49.80 -19.02 -2.91
CA LYS A 451 -50.03 -18.58 -1.51
C LYS A 451 -49.52 -17.21 -1.04
N ILE A 452 -50.48 -16.31 -1.15
CA ILE A 452 -50.74 -15.08 -0.40
C ILE A 452 -51.02 -15.41 1.09
N HIS A 453 -50.46 -14.61 2.00
CA HIS A 453 -50.96 -14.48 3.37
C HIS A 453 -51.20 -13.01 3.77
N THR A 454 -52.24 -12.89 4.58
CA THR A 454 -53.16 -11.78 4.82
C THR A 454 -52.62 -10.68 5.76
N PRO A 455 -53.24 -9.49 5.78
CA PRO A 455 -52.74 -8.31 6.49
C PRO A 455 -53.19 -8.29 7.96
N ILE A 456 -52.29 -7.88 8.87
CA ILE A 456 -52.64 -7.62 10.27
C ILE A 456 -52.71 -6.11 10.52
N LYS A 457 -53.80 -5.76 11.21
CA LYS A 457 -54.37 -4.47 11.57
C LYS A 457 -53.41 -3.50 12.27
N THR A 458 -53.58 -2.24 11.91
CA THR A 458 -53.13 -1.03 12.60
C THR A 458 -53.69 -0.91 14.02
N ILE A 459 -52.84 -0.56 14.99
CA ILE A 459 -53.22 -0.02 16.31
C ILE A 459 -52.52 1.33 16.48
N PRO A 460 -53.22 2.40 16.89
CA PRO A 460 -52.63 3.72 17.11
C PRO A 460 -52.02 3.81 18.51
N ILE A 461 -50.77 4.24 18.63
CA ILE A 461 -50.18 4.58 19.93
C ILE A 461 -49.66 6.01 19.89
N LYS A 462 -50.16 6.75 20.87
CA LYS A 462 -50.03 8.18 21.14
C LYS A 462 -48.58 8.60 21.35
N THR A 463 -48.31 9.78 20.82
CA THR A 463 -47.20 10.68 21.13
C THR A 463 -47.05 10.94 22.63
N SER A 464 -45.85 10.71 23.16
CA SER A 464 -45.36 11.40 24.36
C SER A 464 -43.92 11.86 24.14
N SER A 465 -43.81 13.13 23.77
CA SER A 465 -42.59 13.92 23.73
C SER A 465 -42.17 14.28 25.16
N LYS A 466 -41.05 13.73 25.66
CA LYS A 466 -40.25 14.34 26.74
C LYS A 466 -38.76 14.06 26.53
N SER A 467 -38.09 15.09 26.04
CA SER A 467 -36.82 15.66 26.51
C SER A 467 -35.75 14.70 27.05
N TYR A 468 -34.71 14.47 26.24
CA TYR A 468 -33.35 14.16 26.69
C TYR A 468 -32.41 15.27 26.19
N GLU A 469 -32.52 16.45 26.81
CA GLU A 469 -31.38 17.37 26.92
C GLU A 469 -30.43 16.86 28.00
N ASN A 470 -29.15 17.17 27.82
CA ASN A 470 -28.00 16.90 28.71
C ASN A 470 -27.24 15.59 28.46
N TYR A 471 -26.47 15.52 27.38
CA TYR A 471 -25.20 14.77 27.38
C TYR A 471 -24.17 15.30 26.37
N PHE A 472 -24.00 16.62 26.26
CA PHE A 472 -22.79 17.21 25.64
C PHE A 472 -22.37 18.47 26.38
N LYS A 473 -21.58 18.28 27.45
CA LYS A 473 -20.62 19.29 27.91
C LYS A 473 -19.24 18.84 27.48
N THR A 474 -18.82 19.38 26.34
CA THR A 474 -17.44 19.43 25.87
C THR A 474 -16.58 20.22 26.87
N SER A 475 -15.68 19.55 27.58
CA SER A 475 -14.56 20.22 28.24
C SER A 475 -13.32 20.14 27.35
N THR A 476 -13.09 21.21 26.60
CA THR A 476 -11.77 21.56 26.06
C THR A 476 -10.92 22.13 27.19
N THR A 477 -10.01 21.32 27.74
CA THR A 477 -8.86 21.81 28.50
C THR A 477 -7.61 21.03 28.11
N ALA A 478 -6.68 21.74 27.47
CA ALA A 478 -5.32 21.28 27.22
C ALA A 478 -4.67 20.92 28.57
N THR A 479 -4.45 19.63 28.81
CA THR A 479 -3.77 19.13 30.01
C THR A 479 -2.42 18.54 29.60
N THR A 480 -1.36 19.12 30.16
CA THR A 480 0.03 18.68 30.09
C THR A 480 0.13 17.18 30.44
N PRO A 481 0.83 16.33 29.65
CA PRO A 481 0.90 14.90 29.94
C PRO A 481 1.74 14.62 31.20
N LYS A 482 1.11 14.24 32.32
CA LYS A 482 1.78 13.59 33.46
C LYS A 482 2.12 12.13 33.10
N LEU A 483 3.19 11.55 33.68
CA LEU A 483 3.47 10.11 33.63
C LEU A 483 2.18 9.31 33.91
N TYR A 484 1.67 8.57 32.92
CA TYR A 484 0.41 7.82 33.02
C TYR A 484 0.57 6.50 33.80
N MET A 485 1.03 6.57 35.04
CA MET A 485 1.20 5.39 35.91
C MET A 485 -0.12 4.64 36.14
N ASP A 486 -1.26 5.34 36.06
CA ASP A 486 -2.60 4.79 36.28
C ASP A 486 -3.10 3.88 35.15
N LYS A 487 -2.49 3.96 33.95
CA LYS A 487 -2.85 3.12 32.81
C LYS A 487 -1.97 1.86 32.67
N MET A 488 -0.93 1.73 33.51
CA MET A 488 -0.05 0.55 33.52
C MET A 488 -0.64 -0.60 34.33
N ASN A 489 -0.34 -1.82 33.91
CA ASN A 489 -0.66 -2.99 34.72
C ASN A 489 0.32 -3.13 35.92
N PRO A 490 -0.01 -3.95 36.94
CA PRO A 490 0.80 -4.07 38.15
C PRO A 490 2.27 -4.47 37.88
N GLU A 491 2.52 -5.35 36.92
CA GLU A 491 3.86 -5.81 36.58
C GLU A 491 4.69 -4.71 35.90
N GLN A 492 4.09 -3.95 34.97
CA GLN A 492 4.72 -2.78 34.36
C GLN A 492 5.04 -1.71 35.41
N ARG A 493 4.11 -1.44 36.34
CA ARG A 493 4.32 -0.48 37.41
C ARG A 493 5.48 -0.91 38.32
N ARG A 494 5.52 -2.18 38.74
CA ARG A 494 6.61 -2.74 39.55
C ARG A 494 7.97 -2.56 38.85
N ALA A 495 8.05 -2.87 37.55
CA ALA A 495 9.27 -2.65 36.78
C ALA A 495 9.67 -1.16 36.72
N VAL A 496 8.71 -0.24 36.56
CA VAL A 496 8.99 1.20 36.53
C VAL A 496 9.46 1.74 37.88
N GLU A 497 8.87 1.26 38.98
CA GLU A 497 9.12 1.75 40.35
C GLU A 497 10.34 1.08 41.04
N HIS A 498 10.87 -0.02 40.49
CA HIS A 498 12.01 -0.74 41.07
C HIS A 498 13.21 0.19 41.37
N GLN A 499 13.66 0.22 42.62
CA GLN A 499 14.68 1.17 43.09
C GLN A 499 16.07 0.53 43.13
N GLY A 500 16.91 0.88 42.15
CA GLY A 500 18.31 0.46 42.08
C GLY A 500 18.51 -1.04 41.83
N GLY A 501 19.76 -1.49 41.74
CA GLY A 501 20.13 -2.91 41.57
C GLY A 501 19.83 -3.50 40.18
N PRO A 502 20.24 -4.76 39.94
CA PRO A 502 19.93 -5.48 38.70
C PRO A 502 18.44 -5.82 38.58
N LEU A 503 17.88 -5.67 37.38
CA LEU A 503 16.48 -5.95 37.05
C LEU A 503 16.42 -6.66 35.70
N ILE A 504 15.72 -7.79 35.64
CA ILE A 504 15.40 -8.49 34.40
C ILE A 504 13.90 -8.50 34.16
N ILE A 505 13.49 -7.93 33.03
CA ILE A 505 12.09 -7.87 32.61
C ILE A 505 11.90 -8.90 31.48
N VAL A 506 11.22 -10.00 31.80
CA VAL A 506 10.85 -11.04 30.82
C VAL A 506 9.51 -10.66 30.22
N ALA A 507 9.48 -10.41 28.91
CA ALA A 507 8.33 -9.77 28.28
C ALA A 507 8.05 -10.35 26.89
N GLY A 508 6.92 -11.02 26.74
CA GLY A 508 6.47 -11.56 25.45
C GLY A 508 6.20 -10.48 24.40
N PRO A 509 5.90 -10.85 23.14
CA PRO A 509 5.53 -9.91 22.10
C PRO A 509 4.30 -9.10 22.51
N GLY A 510 4.25 -7.82 22.16
CA GLY A 510 3.08 -6.96 22.40
C GLY A 510 2.76 -6.67 23.88
N THR A 511 3.63 -7.00 24.83
CA THR A 511 3.41 -6.78 26.27
C THR A 511 3.75 -5.37 26.78
N GLY A 512 4.24 -4.50 25.87
CA GLY A 512 4.60 -3.12 26.20
C GLY A 512 6.06 -2.91 26.62
N LYS A 513 7.02 -3.75 26.18
CA LYS A 513 8.47 -3.63 26.49
C LYS A 513 8.99 -2.18 26.43
N THR A 514 8.88 -1.56 25.26
CA THR A 514 9.35 -0.19 25.03
C THR A 514 8.61 0.84 25.88
N LEU A 515 7.30 0.64 26.10
CA LEU A 515 6.51 1.50 26.99
C LEU A 515 7.06 1.48 28.42
N THR A 516 7.27 0.29 28.98
CA THR A 516 7.83 0.08 30.32
C THR A 516 9.21 0.69 30.45
N LEU A 517 10.11 0.44 29.50
CA LEU A 517 11.49 0.96 29.54
C LEU A 517 11.52 2.49 29.48
N THR A 518 10.76 3.11 28.56
CA THR A 518 10.68 4.58 28.45
C THR A 518 10.10 5.22 29.70
N HIS A 519 9.06 4.63 30.30
CA HIS A 519 8.49 5.20 31.51
C HIS A 519 9.40 5.03 32.72
N ARG A 520 10.16 3.93 32.81
CA ARG A 520 11.19 3.76 33.85
C ARG A 520 12.26 4.83 33.75
N ILE A 521 12.81 5.06 32.55
CA ILE A 521 13.80 6.11 32.32
C ILE A 521 13.20 7.48 32.66
N ALA A 522 11.99 7.78 32.19
CA ALA A 522 11.31 9.04 32.49
C ALA A 522 11.05 9.20 34.00
N HIS A 523 10.66 8.13 34.70
CA HIS A 523 10.41 8.14 36.14
C HIS A 523 11.68 8.49 36.93
N LEU A 524 12.83 7.88 36.58
CA LEU A 524 14.12 8.17 37.23
C LEU A 524 14.57 9.62 37.03
N VAL A 525 14.36 10.18 35.84
CA VAL A 525 14.76 11.55 35.51
C VAL A 525 13.82 12.57 36.14
N THR A 526 12.50 12.42 35.93
CA THR A 526 11.49 13.41 36.37
C THR A 526 11.32 13.48 37.88
N ARG A 527 11.63 12.41 38.61
CA ARG A 527 11.67 12.40 40.08
C ARG A 527 13.01 12.89 40.66
N ASN A 528 13.92 13.38 39.81
CA ASN A 528 15.27 13.81 40.17
C ASN A 528 16.12 12.73 40.86
N PHE A 529 15.87 11.45 40.59
CA PHE A 529 16.70 10.37 41.10
C PHE A 529 18.03 10.26 40.34
N VAL A 530 18.02 10.56 39.03
CA VAL A 530 19.20 10.40 38.16
C VAL A 530 19.26 11.50 37.10
N SER A 531 20.44 12.10 36.92
CA SER A 531 20.69 13.01 35.79
C SER A 531 20.64 12.24 34.46
N PRO A 532 20.02 12.80 33.39
CA PRO A 532 20.00 12.17 32.06
C PRO A 532 21.38 11.72 31.54
N ARG A 533 22.44 12.47 31.86
CA ARG A 533 23.83 12.14 31.44
C ARG A 533 24.35 10.84 32.03
N ASN A 534 23.77 10.39 33.15
CA ASN A 534 24.20 9.18 33.84
C ASN A 534 23.41 7.93 33.44
N ILE A 535 22.57 8.04 32.40
CA ILE A 535 21.73 6.96 31.89
C ILE A 535 22.24 6.55 30.51
N LEU A 536 22.49 5.25 30.35
CA LEU A 536 22.79 4.60 29.08
C LEU A 536 21.60 3.71 28.70
N ALA A 537 21.01 3.91 27.53
CA ALA A 537 20.04 2.97 26.99
C ALA A 537 20.48 2.47 25.61
N VAL A 538 20.59 1.16 25.47
CA VAL A 538 21.02 0.50 24.23
C VAL A 538 19.92 -0.42 23.69
N THR A 539 19.75 -0.40 22.38
CA THR A 539 18.77 -1.23 21.65
C THR A 539 19.44 -1.99 20.50
N PHE A 540 18.73 -2.91 19.87
CA PHE A 540 19.26 -3.67 18.73
C PHE A 540 19.20 -2.89 17.39
N THR A 541 18.22 -1.99 17.21
CA THR A 541 18.00 -1.26 15.94
C THR A 541 17.94 0.25 16.12
N ASN A 542 18.38 1.00 15.10
CA ASN A 542 18.30 2.46 15.08
C ASN A 542 16.84 2.95 15.14
N LYS A 543 15.90 2.26 14.48
CA LYS A 543 14.45 2.51 14.61
C LYS A 543 13.99 2.49 16.06
N ALA A 544 14.32 1.42 16.81
CA ALA A 544 13.93 1.29 18.21
C ALA A 544 14.51 2.42 19.07
N ALA A 545 15.77 2.80 18.84
CA ALA A 545 16.40 3.92 19.53
C ALA A 545 15.71 5.27 19.22
N ARG A 546 15.36 5.54 17.95
CA ARG A 546 14.63 6.74 17.53
C ARG A 546 13.22 6.79 18.14
N GLU A 547 12.51 5.67 18.11
CA GLU A 547 11.17 5.57 18.70
C GLU A 547 11.20 5.80 20.22
N MET A 548 12.16 5.18 20.92
CA MET A 548 12.36 5.37 22.36
C MET A 548 12.67 6.84 22.68
N ARG A 549 13.52 7.48 21.89
CA ARG A 549 13.85 8.91 22.01
C ARG A 549 12.63 9.80 21.81
N HIS A 550 11.82 9.53 20.78
CA HIS A 550 10.59 10.28 20.53
C HIS A 550 9.56 10.12 21.67
N ARG A 551 9.39 8.90 22.18
CA ARG A 551 8.54 8.62 23.35
C ARG A 551 9.02 9.36 24.59
N LEU A 552 10.31 9.34 24.88
CA LEU A 552 10.89 10.08 26.01
C LEU A 552 10.72 11.59 25.89
N LYS A 553 10.93 12.18 24.71
CA LYS A 553 10.64 13.61 24.46
C LYS A 553 9.20 13.98 24.82
N ARG A 554 8.24 13.11 24.49
CA ARG A 554 6.82 13.32 24.83
C ARG A 554 6.52 13.15 26.32
N LEU A 555 7.23 12.24 27.00
CA LEU A 555 7.07 12.00 28.45
C LEU A 555 7.78 13.05 29.30
N MET A 556 8.78 13.74 28.73
CA MET A 556 9.59 14.75 29.42
C MET A 556 9.76 15.99 28.51
N PRO A 557 8.67 16.73 28.22
CA PRO A 557 8.73 17.87 27.30
C PRO A 557 9.65 18.99 27.79
N ASP A 558 9.78 19.15 29.11
CA ASP A 558 10.60 20.19 29.75
C ASP A 558 12.07 19.79 29.93
N ALA A 559 12.46 18.57 29.53
CA ALA A 559 13.84 18.11 29.69
C ALA A 559 14.76 18.78 28.66
N THR A 560 15.72 19.59 29.14
CA THR A 560 16.75 20.23 28.32
C THR A 560 17.75 19.24 27.71
N GLN A 561 17.89 18.05 28.31
CA GLN A 561 18.78 16.99 27.83
C GLN A 561 18.14 15.61 28.01
N LEU A 562 18.34 14.74 27.01
CA LEU A 562 17.93 13.34 27.06
C LEU A 562 19.12 12.41 27.35
N PRO A 563 18.87 11.22 27.91
CA PRO A 563 19.87 10.16 28.02
C PRO A 563 20.48 9.76 26.67
N PHE A 564 21.67 9.16 26.71
CA PHE A 564 22.18 8.48 25.52
C PHE A 564 21.27 7.30 25.17
N MET A 565 20.81 7.28 23.93
CA MET A 565 20.00 6.21 23.35
C MET A 565 20.52 5.89 21.96
N GLY A 566 20.96 4.66 21.75
CA GLY A 566 21.48 4.20 20.48
C GLY A 566 21.60 2.68 20.41
N THR A 567 22.20 2.17 19.35
CA THR A 567 22.56 0.75 19.25
C THR A 567 23.90 0.46 19.93
N PHE A 568 24.24 -0.81 20.13
CA PHE A 568 25.59 -1.19 20.59
C PHE A 568 26.69 -0.66 19.65
N HIS A 569 26.49 -0.76 18.33
CA HIS A 569 27.45 -0.20 17.37
C HIS A 569 27.53 1.33 17.49
N GLY A 570 26.41 2.03 17.68
CA GLY A 570 26.39 3.48 17.92
C GLY A 570 27.09 3.87 19.22
N LEU A 571 26.94 3.07 20.29
CA LEU A 571 27.68 3.26 21.53
C LEU A 571 29.19 3.04 21.32
N CYS A 572 29.58 1.92 20.71
CA CYS A 572 30.99 1.61 20.44
C CYS A 572 31.64 2.69 19.57
N LEU A 573 30.95 3.16 18.53
CA LEU A 573 31.43 4.24 17.68
C LEU A 573 31.64 5.53 18.48
N LYS A 574 30.68 5.91 19.34
CA LYS A 574 30.82 7.08 20.22
C LYS A 574 32.05 6.92 21.12
N LEU A 575 32.17 5.79 21.81
CA LEU A 575 33.27 5.52 22.73
C LEU A 575 34.64 5.53 22.04
N LEU A 576 34.73 4.98 20.83
CA LEU A 576 35.95 5.00 20.01
C LEU A 576 36.26 6.42 19.52
N ASN A 577 35.26 7.20 19.10
CA ASN A 577 35.45 8.59 18.69
C ASN A 577 35.92 9.48 19.83
N ASP A 578 35.45 9.23 21.06
CA ASP A 578 35.85 9.97 22.25
C ASP A 578 37.29 9.61 22.69
N TYR A 579 37.83 8.46 22.24
CA TYR A 579 39.15 7.95 22.63
C TYR A 579 40.24 8.10 21.56
N LEU A 580 39.91 7.91 20.28
CA LEU A 580 40.87 7.90 19.17
C LEU A 580 41.11 9.31 18.63
N GLU A 581 42.36 9.62 18.28
CA GLU A 581 42.73 10.89 17.64
C GLU A 581 42.12 11.03 16.22
N LYS A 582 42.13 9.94 15.44
CA LYS A 582 41.50 9.89 14.10
C LYS A 582 40.26 9.01 14.15
N GLN A 583 39.12 9.59 13.77
CA GLN A 583 37.84 8.89 13.76
C GLN A 583 37.86 7.68 12.80
N PRO A 584 37.26 6.54 13.20
CA PRO A 584 37.21 5.32 12.39
C PRO A 584 36.28 5.50 11.19
N ILE A 585 36.71 5.01 10.02
CA ILE A 585 35.89 4.99 8.81
C ILE A 585 35.17 3.64 8.74
N ILE A 586 33.84 3.66 8.83
CA ILE A 586 33.02 2.44 8.83
C ILE A 586 32.82 1.95 7.40
N ILE A 587 33.13 0.67 7.17
CA ILE A 587 32.98 0.02 5.87
C ILE A 587 31.72 -0.86 5.78
N ASP A 588 31.13 -0.92 4.58
CA ASP A 588 29.93 -1.72 4.31
C ASP A 588 30.25 -3.14 3.77
N ASP A 589 29.22 -3.94 3.47
CA ASP A 589 29.40 -5.32 2.99
C ASP A 589 30.09 -5.41 1.61
N ASN A 590 29.95 -4.39 0.76
CA ASN A 590 30.63 -4.36 -0.54
C ASN A 590 32.12 -4.04 -0.36
N ASP A 591 32.42 -3.10 0.53
CA ASP A 591 33.80 -2.76 0.90
C ASP A 591 34.49 -4.00 1.52
N ARG A 592 33.83 -4.71 2.45
CA ARG A 592 34.34 -5.97 3.03
C ARG A 592 34.64 -7.02 1.97
N LYS A 593 33.75 -7.21 0.98
CA LYS A 593 33.93 -8.17 -0.13
C LYS A 593 35.13 -7.81 -1.01
N SER A 594 35.37 -6.52 -1.23
CA SER A 594 36.55 -6.06 -1.96
C SER A 594 37.83 -6.35 -1.18
N ILE A 595 37.87 -5.96 0.10
CA ILE A 595 39.06 -6.07 0.96
C ILE A 595 39.40 -7.54 1.26
N ILE A 596 38.42 -8.42 1.49
CA ILE A 596 38.71 -9.84 1.67
C ILE A 596 39.29 -10.48 0.41
N SER A 597 38.82 -10.05 -0.77
CA SER A 597 39.37 -10.55 -2.03
C SER A 597 40.82 -10.11 -2.23
N ASP A 598 41.16 -8.88 -1.84
CA ASP A 598 42.53 -8.38 -1.84
C ASP A 598 43.41 -9.11 -0.81
N ALA A 599 42.90 -9.37 0.41
CA ALA A 599 43.60 -10.12 1.44
C ALA A 599 43.93 -11.56 1.00
N ILE A 600 43.00 -12.23 0.31
CA ILE A 600 43.22 -13.57 -0.24
C ILE A 600 44.31 -13.55 -1.32
N LYS A 601 44.26 -12.59 -2.26
CA LYS A 601 45.30 -12.46 -3.31
C LYS A 601 46.69 -12.26 -2.70
N LEU A 602 46.81 -11.46 -1.65
CA LEU A 602 48.08 -11.25 -0.93
C LEU A 602 48.54 -12.53 -0.18
N ALA A 603 47.61 -13.31 0.37
CA ALA A 603 47.92 -14.59 0.99
C ALA A 603 48.44 -15.60 -0.06
N GLU A 604 47.83 -15.63 -1.25
CA GLU A 604 48.24 -16.49 -2.36
C GLU A 604 49.63 -16.13 -2.89
N GLN A 605 49.94 -14.83 -3.00
CA GLN A 605 51.29 -14.35 -3.33
C GLN A 605 52.34 -14.77 -2.30
N SER A 606 51.93 -14.99 -1.06
CA SER A 606 52.78 -15.51 0.03
C SER A 606 52.87 -17.05 0.05
N GLY A 607 52.38 -17.73 -0.99
CA GLY A 607 52.45 -19.19 -1.14
C GLY A 607 51.30 -19.96 -0.47
N ILE A 608 50.24 -19.29 0.00
CA ILE A 608 49.10 -19.93 0.66
C ILE A 608 47.91 -20.01 -0.29
N ARG A 609 47.62 -21.19 -0.84
CA ARG A 609 46.55 -21.40 -1.81
C ARG A 609 45.16 -21.33 -1.16
N ALA A 610 44.25 -20.53 -1.72
CA ALA A 610 42.86 -20.50 -1.29
C ALA A 610 42.02 -21.52 -2.08
N LEU A 611 41.53 -22.58 -1.42
CA LEU A 611 40.59 -23.55 -2.02
C LEU A 611 39.13 -23.24 -1.69
N VAL A 612 38.86 -22.09 -1.07
CA VAL A 612 37.56 -21.67 -0.55
C VAL A 612 37.14 -20.33 -1.14
N LYS A 613 35.83 -20.14 -1.31
CA LYS A 613 35.27 -18.89 -1.83
C LYS A 613 35.53 -17.74 -0.85
N PRO A 614 35.86 -16.52 -1.32
CA PRO A 614 36.12 -15.36 -0.46
C PRO A 614 35.05 -15.07 0.59
N GLN A 615 33.77 -15.20 0.21
CA GLN A 615 32.65 -15.00 1.13
C GLN A 615 32.71 -15.94 2.34
N LYS A 616 33.09 -17.22 2.15
CA LYS A 616 33.17 -18.18 3.24
C LYS A 616 34.28 -17.81 4.23
N VAL A 617 35.41 -17.29 3.73
CA VAL A 617 36.51 -16.81 4.58
C VAL A 617 36.10 -15.57 5.36
N LEU A 618 35.37 -14.63 4.72
CA LEU A 618 34.81 -13.47 5.39
C LEU A 618 33.82 -13.87 6.50
N ASP A 619 32.92 -14.83 6.23
CA ASP A 619 31.94 -15.32 7.21
C ASP A 619 32.65 -15.91 8.45
N TRP A 620 33.77 -16.63 8.27
CA TRP A 620 34.60 -17.10 9.38
C TRP A 620 35.24 -15.96 10.17
N ILE A 621 35.78 -14.93 9.50
CA ILE A 621 36.37 -13.77 10.17
C ILE A 621 35.31 -13.03 11.00
N ILE A 622 34.11 -12.83 10.44
CA ILE A 622 32.98 -12.22 11.14
C ILE A 622 32.62 -13.05 12.39
N SER A 623 32.48 -14.37 12.23
CA SER A 623 32.17 -15.27 13.36
C SER A 623 33.27 -15.25 14.44
N ALA A 624 34.54 -15.21 14.04
CA ALA A 624 35.68 -15.10 14.96
C ALA A 624 35.64 -13.78 15.74
N LYS A 625 35.46 -12.65 15.06
CA LYS A 625 35.34 -11.34 15.72
C LYS A 625 34.14 -11.26 16.68
N GLN A 626 33.00 -11.85 16.32
CA GLN A 626 31.83 -11.91 17.22
C GLN A 626 32.11 -12.68 18.52
N LYS A 627 33.05 -13.64 18.48
CA LYS A 627 33.57 -14.39 19.63
C LYS A 627 34.80 -13.73 20.28
N ILE A 628 35.21 -12.54 19.83
CA ILE A 628 36.40 -11.80 20.30
C ILE A 628 37.70 -12.61 20.06
N ILE A 629 37.73 -13.43 19.00
CA ILE A 629 38.88 -14.23 18.58
C ILE A 629 39.78 -13.39 17.66
N GLU A 630 41.07 -13.32 17.97
CA GLU A 630 42.08 -12.54 17.26
C GLU A 630 42.75 -13.37 16.15
N PRO A 631 43.46 -12.73 15.19
CA PRO A 631 44.09 -13.43 14.06
C PRO A 631 45.14 -14.48 14.43
N TYR A 632 45.70 -14.43 15.65
CA TYR A 632 46.72 -15.35 16.15
C TYR A 632 46.15 -16.49 17.00
N ASP A 633 44.86 -16.46 17.32
CA ASP A 633 44.19 -17.52 18.06
C ASP A 633 43.90 -18.72 17.15
N LYS A 634 43.76 -19.92 17.73
CA LYS A 634 43.45 -21.16 17.01
C LYS A 634 41.97 -21.53 17.21
N PRO A 635 41.05 -21.09 16.34
CA PRO A 635 39.63 -21.43 16.49
C PRO A 635 39.38 -22.92 16.26
N GLU A 636 38.55 -23.53 17.12
CA GLU A 636 38.19 -24.95 17.06
C GLU A 636 37.21 -25.27 15.91
N ASP A 637 36.34 -24.32 15.55
CA ASP A 637 35.24 -24.49 14.58
C ASP A 637 35.68 -24.49 13.10
N ILE A 638 36.96 -24.24 12.81
CA ILE A 638 37.49 -24.20 11.45
C ILE A 638 38.22 -25.51 11.16
N PRO A 639 37.97 -26.21 10.04
CA PRO A 639 38.70 -27.43 9.68
C PRO A 639 40.21 -27.19 9.61
N ASP A 640 41.03 -28.12 10.13
CA ASP A 640 42.49 -27.98 10.17
C ASP A 640 43.15 -27.62 8.83
N PRO A 641 42.75 -28.18 7.67
CA PRO A 641 43.28 -27.77 6.36
C PRO A 641 42.99 -26.31 6.00
N GLU A 642 41.89 -25.76 6.51
CA GLU A 642 41.41 -24.40 6.23
C GLU A 642 41.93 -23.37 7.27
N LYS A 643 42.42 -23.81 8.45
CA LYS A 643 42.97 -22.93 9.50
C LYS A 643 44.14 -22.06 9.01
N ARG A 644 45.01 -22.61 8.15
CA ARG A 644 46.18 -21.88 7.64
C ARG A 644 45.79 -20.70 6.75
N ILE A 645 44.86 -20.91 5.82
CA ILE A 645 44.35 -19.83 4.96
C ILE A 645 43.52 -18.83 5.76
N PHE A 646 42.72 -19.30 6.73
CA PHE A 646 41.97 -18.43 7.64
C PHE A 646 42.90 -17.48 8.41
N ALA A 647 43.89 -17.99 9.14
CA ALA A 647 44.77 -17.16 9.97
C ALA A 647 45.58 -16.15 9.14
N ALA A 648 46.13 -16.58 7.99
CA ALA A 648 46.87 -15.70 7.10
C ALA A 648 45.98 -14.60 6.51
N THR A 649 44.78 -14.97 6.03
CA THR A 649 43.85 -14.02 5.43
C THR A 649 43.28 -13.06 6.47
N TYR A 650 42.97 -13.54 7.69
CA TYR A 650 42.47 -12.68 8.76
C TYR A 650 43.50 -11.64 9.18
N LYS A 651 44.78 -12.04 9.31
CA LYS A 651 45.89 -11.10 9.58
C LYS A 651 46.03 -10.05 8.48
N LEU A 652 45.98 -10.46 7.21
CA LEU A 652 46.08 -9.55 6.07
C LEU A 652 44.86 -8.63 5.99
N TYR A 653 43.66 -9.16 6.21
CA TYR A 653 42.41 -8.38 6.24
C TYR A 653 42.49 -7.27 7.29
N GLN A 654 42.85 -7.58 8.54
CA GLN A 654 43.03 -6.56 9.59
C GLN A 654 44.15 -5.56 9.25
N LYS A 655 45.23 -6.00 8.59
CA LYS A 655 46.29 -5.10 8.12
C LYS A 655 45.78 -4.13 7.04
N LEU A 656 45.01 -4.61 6.07
CA LEU A 656 44.46 -3.75 5.01
C LEU A 656 43.48 -2.72 5.57
N LEU A 657 42.70 -3.10 6.58
CA LEU A 657 41.84 -2.17 7.30
C LEU A 657 42.66 -1.11 8.05
N SER A 658 43.72 -1.52 8.77
CA SER A 658 44.51 -0.59 9.59
C SER A 658 45.27 0.45 8.76
N ILE A 659 45.80 0.09 7.58
CA ILE A 659 46.49 1.03 6.66
C ILE A 659 45.62 2.26 6.34
N GLN A 660 44.30 2.08 6.27
CA GLN A 660 43.35 3.09 5.86
C GLN A 660 42.46 3.61 7.00
N ASN A 661 42.75 3.24 8.25
CA ASN A 661 41.89 3.53 9.42
C ASN A 661 40.43 3.05 9.24
N LEU A 662 40.25 1.91 8.57
CA LEU A 662 38.94 1.32 8.30
C LEU A 662 38.53 0.39 9.44
N TYR A 663 37.23 0.37 9.73
CA TYR A 663 36.62 -0.45 10.75
C TYR A 663 35.40 -1.11 10.15
N ASP A 664 35.33 -2.44 10.26
CA ASP A 664 34.06 -3.12 10.03
C ASP A 664 33.18 -3.07 11.30
N TYR A 665 31.92 -3.50 11.18
CA TYR A 665 30.94 -3.45 12.28
C TYR A 665 31.42 -4.25 13.49
N GLU A 666 32.02 -5.42 13.25
CA GLU A 666 32.55 -6.26 14.31
C GLU A 666 33.77 -5.63 14.99
N ASP A 667 34.64 -4.91 14.27
CA ASP A 667 35.77 -4.17 14.85
C ASP A 667 35.33 -3.11 15.87
N LEU A 668 34.18 -2.46 15.65
CA LEU A 668 33.65 -1.49 16.62
C LEU A 668 33.46 -2.15 17.99
N VAL A 669 32.91 -3.38 18.02
CA VAL A 669 32.67 -4.12 19.25
C VAL A 669 33.98 -4.67 19.81
N VAL A 670 34.77 -5.36 18.99
CA VAL A 670 36.05 -5.98 19.43
C VAL A 670 36.97 -4.96 20.05
N LYS A 671 37.22 -3.83 19.36
CA LYS A 671 38.14 -2.80 19.86
C LYS A 671 37.62 -2.13 21.12
N THR A 672 36.31 -1.92 21.23
CA THR A 672 35.69 -1.38 22.46
C THR A 672 35.85 -2.35 23.63
N VAL A 673 35.64 -3.65 23.43
CA VAL A 673 35.89 -4.68 24.45
C VAL A 673 37.35 -4.63 24.91
N ARG A 674 38.31 -4.59 23.97
CA ARG A 674 39.74 -4.50 24.29
C ARG A 674 40.10 -3.23 25.07
N LEU A 675 39.46 -2.09 24.79
CA LEU A 675 39.64 -0.88 25.60
C LEU A 675 39.17 -1.09 27.04
N PHE A 676 38.01 -1.72 27.23
CA PHE A 676 37.52 -2.03 28.58
C PHE A 676 38.40 -3.05 29.33
N GLU A 677 38.98 -4.02 28.63
CA GLU A 677 39.87 -5.04 29.22
C GLU A 677 41.25 -4.47 29.58
N ASN A 678 41.81 -3.61 28.72
CA ASN A 678 43.22 -3.19 28.82
C ASN A 678 43.44 -1.80 29.43
N ASP A 679 42.44 -0.91 29.42
CA ASP A 679 42.54 0.46 29.96
C ASP A 679 41.62 0.65 31.18
N ALA A 680 42.20 0.48 32.37
CA ALA A 680 41.46 0.62 33.63
C ALA A 680 40.92 2.05 33.86
N ARG A 681 41.58 3.08 33.32
CA ARG A 681 41.13 4.47 33.45
C ARG A 681 39.90 4.70 32.59
N PHE A 682 39.95 4.26 31.34
CA PHE A 682 38.81 4.28 30.42
C PHE A 682 37.59 3.58 31.05
N THR A 683 37.77 2.37 31.58
CA THR A 683 36.71 1.60 32.24
C THR A 683 36.10 2.35 33.42
N LYS A 684 36.94 2.91 34.31
CA LYS A 684 36.48 3.66 35.48
C LYS A 684 35.67 4.90 35.08
N THR A 685 36.18 5.70 34.13
CA THR A 685 35.51 6.91 33.65
C THR A 685 34.10 6.60 33.13
N HIS A 686 33.95 5.55 32.33
CA HIS A 686 32.65 5.20 31.74
C HIS A 686 31.68 4.58 32.75
N ARG A 687 32.17 3.86 33.77
CA ARG A 687 31.34 3.42 34.91
C ARG A 687 30.82 4.59 35.75
N ASP A 688 31.65 5.60 35.97
CA ASP A 688 31.28 6.79 36.75
C ASP A 688 30.23 7.65 36.03
N ILE A 689 30.28 7.68 34.69
CA ILE A 689 29.27 8.30 33.83
C ILE A 689 28.01 7.44 33.83
N TYR A 690 28.07 6.20 33.32
CA TYR A 690 26.89 5.37 33.07
C TYR A 690 26.43 4.59 34.32
N LYS A 691 25.82 5.30 35.27
CA LYS A 691 25.35 4.73 36.55
C LYS A 691 24.10 3.87 36.45
N TYR A 692 23.29 4.08 35.40
CA TYR A 692 22.08 3.30 35.10
C TYR A 692 22.13 2.84 33.65
N ILE A 693 22.05 1.53 33.44
CA ILE A 693 22.18 0.92 32.12
C ILE A 693 20.88 0.19 31.78
N PHE A 694 20.32 0.49 30.61
CA PHE A 694 19.12 -0.11 30.08
C PHE A 694 19.45 -0.85 28.78
N VAL A 695 19.10 -2.13 28.70
CA VAL A 695 19.34 -2.95 27.51
C VAL A 695 18.03 -3.53 27.03
N ASP A 696 17.60 -3.12 25.83
CA ASP A 696 16.44 -3.67 25.13
C ASP A 696 16.85 -4.83 24.22
N GLU A 697 15.93 -5.77 24.00
CA GLU A 697 16.13 -7.01 23.23
C GLU A 697 17.36 -7.82 23.68
N TYR A 698 17.52 -8.00 24.99
CA TYR A 698 18.68 -8.65 25.61
C TYR A 698 18.95 -10.08 25.11
N GLN A 699 17.94 -10.78 24.58
CA GLN A 699 18.11 -12.11 23.99
C GLN A 699 18.92 -12.13 22.69
N ASP A 700 19.13 -10.97 22.05
CA ASP A 700 19.85 -10.85 20.78
C ASP A 700 21.29 -10.36 20.96
N LEU A 701 21.82 -10.35 22.19
CA LEU A 701 23.21 -10.00 22.42
C LEU A 701 24.16 -11.07 21.88
N ASN A 702 25.24 -10.62 21.25
CA ASN A 702 26.41 -11.46 21.00
C ASN A 702 27.40 -11.39 22.17
N TYR A 703 28.44 -12.23 22.13
CA TYR A 703 29.42 -12.33 23.22
C TYR A 703 30.13 -11.00 23.50
N GLY A 704 30.60 -10.29 22.47
CA GLY A 704 31.25 -8.99 22.63
C GLY A 704 30.37 -7.93 23.28
N GLN A 705 29.10 -7.84 22.88
CA GLN A 705 28.14 -6.91 23.48
C GLN A 705 27.87 -7.25 24.96
N TYR A 706 27.75 -8.54 25.28
CA TYR A 706 27.64 -9.01 26.66
C TYR A 706 28.88 -8.64 27.48
N CYS A 707 30.09 -8.77 26.93
CA CYS A 707 31.32 -8.32 27.59
C CYS A 707 31.32 -6.81 27.90
N ILE A 708 30.83 -5.97 26.98
CA ILE A 708 30.70 -4.52 27.22
C ILE A 708 29.75 -4.24 28.40
N ILE A 709 28.61 -4.93 28.47
CA ILE A 709 27.66 -4.76 29.58
C ILE A 709 28.30 -5.18 30.91
N ARG A 710 29.00 -6.31 30.95
CA ARG A 710 29.70 -6.76 32.17
C ARG A 710 30.86 -5.83 32.55
N ALA A 711 31.54 -5.24 31.59
CA ALA A 711 32.57 -4.25 31.85
C ALA A 711 31.97 -2.99 32.50
N LEU A 712 30.80 -2.54 32.06
CA LEU A 712 30.14 -1.35 32.61
C LEU A 712 29.39 -1.60 33.93
N ALA A 713 28.80 -2.78 34.12
CA ALA A 713 28.08 -3.16 35.33
C ALA A 713 28.58 -4.52 35.86
N PRO A 714 29.80 -4.59 36.41
CA PRO A 714 30.39 -5.87 36.83
C PRO A 714 29.55 -6.58 37.92
N PRO A 715 29.41 -7.93 37.84
CA PRO A 715 28.82 -8.74 38.91
C PRO A 715 29.43 -8.44 40.29
N GLY A 716 28.59 -8.41 41.33
CA GLY A 716 29.03 -8.16 42.71
C GLY A 716 29.41 -6.72 43.06
N ALA A 717 29.50 -5.79 42.12
CA ALA A 717 29.83 -4.40 42.41
C ALA A 717 28.71 -3.68 43.19
N ALA A 718 29.05 -2.87 44.19
CA ALA A 718 28.09 -2.20 45.08
C ALA A 718 27.10 -1.27 44.35
N ARG A 719 27.48 -0.71 43.19
CA ARG A 719 26.63 0.15 42.35
C ARG A 719 26.51 -0.46 40.94
N ARG A 720 25.53 -1.35 40.74
CA ARG A 720 25.27 -2.05 39.46
C ARG A 720 23.80 -1.96 39.04
N ASN A 721 23.34 -0.77 38.67
CA ASN A 721 21.95 -0.57 38.24
C ASN A 721 21.77 -0.95 36.76
N LEU A 722 21.59 -2.25 36.51
CA LEU A 722 21.42 -2.81 35.17
C LEU A 722 19.98 -3.30 35.00
N CYS A 723 19.24 -2.70 34.06
CA CYS A 723 17.89 -3.07 33.70
C CYS A 723 17.89 -3.69 32.30
N VAL A 724 17.68 -4.99 32.20
CA VAL A 724 17.59 -5.69 30.92
C VAL A 724 16.13 -6.09 30.65
N ILE A 725 15.70 -5.96 29.39
CA ILE A 725 14.38 -6.38 28.96
C ILE A 725 14.49 -7.21 27.68
N GLY A 726 13.69 -8.26 27.57
CA GLY A 726 13.72 -9.11 26.39
C GLY A 726 12.77 -10.28 26.45
N ASP A 727 12.77 -11.05 25.37
CA ASP A 727 12.02 -12.27 25.19
C ASP A 727 12.92 -13.37 24.61
N PRO A 728 13.28 -14.43 25.37
CA PRO A 728 14.10 -15.50 24.83
C PRO A 728 13.45 -16.20 23.62
N ASP A 729 12.12 -16.19 23.52
CA ASP A 729 11.37 -16.78 22.41
C ASP A 729 11.44 -15.93 21.12
N GLN A 730 12.02 -14.72 21.18
CA GLN A 730 12.26 -13.83 20.03
C GLN A 730 13.73 -13.70 19.63
N SER A 731 14.63 -14.56 20.14
CA SER A 731 16.03 -14.58 19.70
C SER A 731 16.14 -15.19 18.30
N ILE A 732 16.38 -14.34 17.28
CA ILE A 732 16.33 -14.74 15.85
C ILE A 732 17.53 -14.25 15.03
N TYR A 733 18.59 -13.82 15.72
CA TYR A 733 19.81 -13.32 15.10
C TYR A 733 21.02 -14.23 15.43
N GLY A 734 20.79 -15.54 15.60
CA GLY A 734 21.85 -16.52 15.88
C GLY A 734 22.90 -16.55 14.77
N PHE A 735 22.46 -16.40 13.52
CA PHE A 735 23.35 -16.23 12.36
C PHE A 735 24.24 -14.97 12.40
N ARG A 736 23.95 -14.00 13.29
CA ARG A 736 24.79 -12.81 13.58
C ARG A 736 25.54 -12.94 14.91
N GLY A 737 25.64 -14.16 15.45
CA GLY A 737 26.36 -14.46 16.69
C GLY A 737 25.59 -14.16 17.97
N SER A 738 24.29 -13.82 17.90
CA SER A 738 23.46 -13.64 19.07
C SER A 738 23.25 -14.97 19.80
N ASP A 739 23.25 -14.97 21.13
CA ASP A 739 23.09 -16.19 21.91
C ASP A 739 22.13 -15.99 23.10
N VAL A 740 21.01 -16.71 23.06
CA VAL A 740 19.99 -16.70 24.12
C VAL A 740 20.54 -17.17 25.48
N LYS A 741 21.70 -17.85 25.50
CA LYS A 741 22.36 -18.23 26.76
C LYS A 741 22.62 -17.01 27.64
N HIS A 742 22.96 -15.85 27.07
CA HIS A 742 23.25 -14.64 27.85
C HIS A 742 22.05 -14.19 28.68
N PHE A 743 20.84 -14.43 28.18
CA PHE A 743 19.60 -14.19 28.91
C PHE A 743 19.47 -15.09 30.13
N LYS A 744 19.93 -16.35 30.05
CA LYS A 744 19.95 -17.30 31.17
C LYS A 744 21.08 -16.98 32.15
N THR A 745 22.30 -16.76 31.63
CA THR A 745 23.50 -16.42 32.40
C THR A 745 23.34 -15.14 33.20
N PHE A 746 22.45 -14.22 32.79
CA PHE A 746 22.15 -13.02 33.60
C PHE A 746 21.73 -13.37 35.04
N MET A 747 20.96 -14.44 35.23
CA MET A 747 20.55 -14.87 36.57
C MET A 747 21.70 -15.45 37.38
N ASP A 748 22.70 -16.03 36.71
CA ASP A 748 23.91 -16.56 37.34
C ASP A 748 24.88 -15.42 37.71
N ASP A 749 25.00 -14.40 36.83
CA ASP A 749 25.84 -13.22 37.04
C ASP A 749 25.28 -12.27 38.10
N TYR A 750 23.95 -12.13 38.18
CA TYR A 750 23.25 -11.23 39.09
C TYR A 750 22.18 -12.01 39.88
N PRO A 751 22.58 -12.85 40.85
CA PRO A 751 21.65 -13.68 41.61
C PRO A 751 20.68 -12.88 42.49
N ASP A 752 21.01 -11.62 42.77
CA ASP A 752 20.17 -10.65 43.49
C ASP A 752 19.23 -9.85 42.59
N ALA A 753 19.18 -10.15 41.28
CA ALA A 753 18.33 -9.43 40.35
C ALA A 753 16.83 -9.65 40.62
N GLU A 754 16.05 -8.57 40.61
CA GLU A 754 14.59 -8.70 40.59
C GLU A 754 14.12 -9.19 39.21
N VAL A 755 13.17 -10.12 39.20
CA VAL A 755 12.58 -10.67 37.98
C VAL A 755 11.13 -10.22 37.85
N VAL A 756 10.83 -9.46 36.78
CA VAL A 756 9.47 -9.02 36.46
C VAL A 756 8.99 -9.68 35.16
N ASN A 757 7.82 -10.32 35.20
CA ASN A 757 7.24 -11.00 34.04
C ASN A 757 6.04 -10.21 33.49
N LEU A 758 6.13 -9.68 32.27
CA LEU A 758 4.99 -9.01 31.63
C LEU A 758 4.10 -10.03 30.93
N LYS A 759 2.89 -10.23 31.47
CA LYS A 759 1.96 -11.30 31.02
C LYS A 759 0.85 -10.82 30.08
N ARG A 760 0.43 -9.56 30.15
CA ARG A 760 -0.69 -9.05 29.34
C ARG A 760 -0.20 -8.57 27.97
N ASN A 761 -0.75 -9.14 26.90
CA ASN A 761 -0.49 -8.73 25.52
C ASN A 761 -1.54 -7.69 25.07
N TYR A 762 -1.07 -6.62 24.45
CA TYR A 762 -1.87 -5.48 23.96
C TYR A 762 -1.88 -5.37 22.43
N ARG A 763 -1.45 -6.42 21.71
CA ARG A 763 -1.29 -6.41 20.25
C ARG A 763 -2.19 -7.41 19.54
N SER A 764 -2.06 -8.68 19.89
CA SER A 764 -2.55 -9.81 19.11
C SER A 764 -3.76 -10.44 19.77
N THR A 765 -4.66 -11.01 18.96
CA THR A 765 -5.79 -11.80 19.47
C THR A 765 -5.33 -13.05 20.22
N GLN A 766 -6.17 -13.53 21.14
CA GLN A 766 -5.87 -14.73 21.93
C GLN A 766 -5.66 -15.99 21.06
N THR A 767 -6.30 -16.07 19.89
CA THR A 767 -6.12 -17.16 18.90
C THR A 767 -4.70 -17.19 18.35
N ILE A 768 -4.20 -16.04 17.88
CA ILE A 768 -2.85 -15.91 17.30
C ILE A 768 -1.80 -16.28 18.36
N LEU A 769 -1.97 -15.78 19.59
CA LEU A 769 -1.07 -16.10 20.69
C LEU A 769 -1.05 -17.60 20.97
N LYS A 770 -2.21 -18.25 21.13
CA LYS A 770 -2.31 -19.70 21.37
C LYS A 770 -1.57 -20.52 20.31
N ALA A 771 -1.81 -20.22 19.04
CA ALA A 771 -1.15 -20.93 17.95
C ALA A 771 0.36 -20.67 17.90
N SER A 772 0.79 -19.42 18.10
CA SER A 772 2.22 -19.09 18.10
C SER A 772 2.98 -19.79 19.24
N TYR A 773 2.37 -19.94 20.42
CA TYR A 773 2.97 -20.68 21.52
C TYR A 773 3.10 -22.18 21.27
N GLN A 774 2.12 -22.79 20.57
CA GLN A 774 2.19 -24.20 20.19
C GLN A 774 3.41 -24.48 19.28
N VAL A 775 3.78 -23.52 18.44
CA VAL A 775 4.96 -23.61 17.55
C VAL A 775 6.28 -23.44 18.31
N VAL A 776 6.37 -22.46 19.20
CA VAL A 776 7.64 -22.14 19.89
C VAL A 776 7.94 -23.09 21.05
N SER A 777 6.90 -23.71 21.64
CA SER A 777 7.00 -24.68 22.74
C SER A 777 6.33 -26.01 22.37
N PRO A 778 6.98 -26.85 21.54
CA PRO A 778 6.36 -28.07 21.00
C PRO A 778 6.02 -29.11 22.08
N ARG A 779 5.03 -29.96 21.77
CA ARG A 779 4.33 -30.90 22.66
C ARG A 779 5.20 -31.89 23.47
N ASN A 780 6.48 -32.08 23.12
CA ASN A 780 7.39 -33.04 23.77
C ASN A 780 8.12 -32.49 25.02
N LYS A 781 7.92 -31.22 25.38
CA LYS A 781 8.29 -30.66 26.69
C LYS A 781 6.98 -30.28 27.38
N LYS A 782 6.76 -30.66 28.66
CA LYS A 782 5.56 -30.26 29.44
C LYS A 782 5.31 -28.77 29.22
N ALA A 783 4.33 -28.43 28.39
CA ALA A 783 4.09 -27.04 28.02
C ALA A 783 3.65 -26.29 29.28
N PRO A 784 4.40 -25.28 29.75
CA PRO A 784 3.87 -24.39 30.77
C PRO A 784 2.62 -23.71 30.21
N ALA A 785 1.64 -23.41 31.06
CA ALA A 785 0.51 -22.55 30.69
C ALA A 785 1.05 -21.26 30.01
N SER A 786 0.38 -20.83 28.93
CA SER A 786 0.78 -19.67 28.11
C SER A 786 1.36 -18.53 28.96
N ARG A 787 2.60 -18.12 28.66
CA ARG A 787 3.31 -17.05 29.41
C ARG A 787 2.60 -15.70 29.33
N ILE A 788 1.85 -15.47 28.25
CA ILE A 788 1.07 -14.26 28.03
C ILE A 788 -0.38 -14.57 27.69
N TYR A 789 -1.27 -13.62 27.93
CA TYR A 789 -2.68 -13.68 27.57
C TYR A 789 -3.11 -12.38 26.89
N SER A 790 -4.20 -12.44 26.14
CA SER A 790 -4.82 -11.30 25.47
C SER A 790 -6.29 -11.24 25.81
N ASP A 791 -6.79 -10.03 26.10
CA ASP A 791 -8.22 -9.78 26.32
C ASP A 791 -8.97 -9.57 24.99
N PHE A 792 -8.25 -9.55 23.86
CA PHE A 792 -8.86 -9.38 22.53
C PHE A 792 -9.38 -10.72 22.00
N ASN A 793 -10.70 -10.84 21.97
CA ASN A 793 -11.40 -11.89 21.26
C ASN A 793 -11.56 -11.47 19.79
N GLY A 794 -10.87 -12.16 18.88
CA GLY A 794 -10.96 -11.95 17.44
C GLY A 794 -11.39 -13.21 16.70
N VAL A 795 -10.95 -13.35 15.44
CA VAL A 795 -11.21 -14.55 14.64
C VAL A 795 -10.71 -15.79 15.40
N LYS A 796 -11.55 -16.84 15.43
CA LYS A 796 -11.28 -18.05 16.20
C LYS A 796 -10.24 -18.97 15.55
N THR A 797 -9.90 -18.73 14.29
CA THR A 797 -8.98 -19.54 13.49
C THR A 797 -7.94 -18.68 12.77
N ILE A 798 -6.85 -19.32 12.37
CA ILE A 798 -5.81 -18.84 11.47
C ILE A 798 -6.07 -19.45 10.09
N GLY A 799 -6.04 -18.62 9.05
CA GLY A 799 -6.25 -19.08 7.68
C GLY A 799 -5.05 -19.88 7.16
N VAL A 800 -5.30 -21.04 6.57
CA VAL A 800 -4.27 -21.81 5.85
C VAL A 800 -4.67 -21.88 4.38
N LEU A 801 -3.84 -21.28 3.52
CA LEU A 801 -4.07 -21.20 2.08
C LEU A 801 -3.08 -22.09 1.33
N GLU A 802 -3.59 -23.16 0.74
CA GLU A 802 -2.80 -24.05 -0.10
C GLU A 802 -3.07 -23.78 -1.59
N THR A 803 -2.00 -23.59 -2.35
CA THR A 803 -2.06 -23.25 -3.78
C THR A 803 -1.13 -24.15 -4.60
N VAL A 804 -1.36 -24.21 -5.91
CA VAL A 804 -0.61 -25.13 -6.79
C VAL A 804 0.80 -24.63 -7.09
N THR A 805 1.03 -23.32 -7.15
CA THR A 805 2.32 -22.70 -7.56
C THR A 805 2.58 -21.41 -6.78
N GLU A 806 3.83 -20.96 -6.73
CA GLU A 806 4.22 -19.69 -6.10
C GLU A 806 3.52 -18.46 -6.72
N LYS A 807 3.20 -18.51 -8.02
CA LYS A 807 2.42 -17.46 -8.67
C LYS A 807 0.95 -17.50 -8.25
N ALA A 808 0.39 -18.70 -8.09
CA ALA A 808 -0.98 -18.87 -7.60
C ALA A 808 -1.10 -18.44 -6.14
N GLU A 809 -0.08 -18.69 -5.31
CA GLU A 809 0.04 -18.18 -3.95
C GLU A 809 -0.04 -16.65 -3.93
N ALA A 810 0.82 -15.98 -4.70
CA ALA A 810 0.85 -14.52 -4.76
C ALA A 810 -0.47 -13.91 -5.26
N VAL A 811 -1.10 -14.51 -6.27
CA VAL A 811 -2.43 -14.09 -6.75
C VAL A 811 -3.52 -14.33 -5.71
N ALA A 812 -3.47 -15.45 -4.97
CA ALA A 812 -4.43 -15.74 -3.91
C ALA A 812 -4.34 -14.70 -2.79
N VAL A 813 -3.12 -14.40 -2.31
CA VAL A 813 -2.89 -13.35 -1.32
C VAL A 813 -3.37 -11.99 -1.83
N GLY A 814 -3.04 -11.61 -3.07
CA GLY A 814 -3.51 -10.35 -3.65
C GLY A 814 -5.03 -10.25 -3.72
N ARG A 815 -5.71 -11.34 -4.07
CA ARG A 815 -7.18 -11.41 -4.08
C ARG A 815 -7.78 -11.31 -2.68
N THR A 816 -7.17 -11.95 -1.67
CA THR A 816 -7.63 -11.83 -0.29
C THR A 816 -7.46 -10.40 0.22
N ILE A 817 -6.33 -9.75 -0.06
CA ILE A 817 -6.12 -8.32 0.27
C ILE A 817 -7.18 -7.45 -0.42
N GLU A 818 -7.39 -7.64 -1.73
CA GLU A 818 -8.41 -6.93 -2.50
C GLU A 818 -9.81 -7.10 -1.88
N GLN A 819 -10.19 -8.33 -1.50
CA GLN A 819 -11.46 -8.62 -0.84
C GLN A 819 -11.58 -7.91 0.52
N MET A 820 -10.52 -7.91 1.33
CA MET A 820 -10.51 -7.29 2.66
C MET A 820 -10.47 -5.76 2.62
N VAL A 821 -9.92 -5.17 1.55
CA VAL A 821 -10.04 -3.75 1.23
C VAL A 821 -11.44 -3.42 0.70
N GLY A 822 -12.29 -4.41 0.37
CA GLY A 822 -13.67 -4.20 -0.09
C GLY A 822 -13.86 -4.26 -1.60
N GLY A 823 -12.95 -4.90 -2.33
CA GLY A 823 -12.94 -4.99 -3.79
C GLY A 823 -12.36 -3.73 -4.43
N MET A 824 -11.39 -3.87 -5.35
CA MET A 824 -10.75 -2.72 -6.03
C MET A 824 -11.59 -2.17 -7.21
N GLY A 825 -12.73 -2.79 -7.51
CA GLY A 825 -13.70 -2.29 -8.47
C GLY A 825 -15.13 -2.39 -7.96
N PHE A 826 -15.97 -1.47 -8.44
CA PHE A 826 -17.42 -1.42 -8.22
C PHE A 826 -18.15 -2.76 -8.53
N TYR A 827 -17.53 -3.64 -9.33
CA TYR A 827 -18.06 -4.94 -9.76
C TYR A 827 -17.46 -6.17 -9.05
N SER A 828 -16.38 -6.03 -8.28
CA SER A 828 -15.79 -7.15 -7.51
C SER A 828 -16.67 -7.60 -6.35
N ILE A 829 -17.59 -6.74 -5.90
CA ILE A 829 -18.50 -6.96 -4.78
C ILE A 829 -19.77 -7.70 -5.24
N ASP A 830 -20.20 -7.53 -6.50
CA ASP A 830 -21.41 -8.15 -7.05
C ASP A 830 -21.37 -9.69 -7.08
N PHE A 831 -20.18 -10.28 -7.12
CA PHE A 831 -19.97 -11.73 -7.08
C PHE A 831 -19.98 -12.30 -5.65
N GLY A 832 -20.96 -11.90 -4.83
CA GLY A 832 -21.62 -12.74 -3.82
C GLY A 832 -20.78 -13.52 -2.80
N LYS A 833 -19.51 -13.17 -2.55
CA LYS A 833 -18.60 -13.93 -1.68
C LYS A 833 -18.15 -13.23 -0.39
N LEU A 834 -18.74 -12.08 -0.03
CA LEU A 834 -18.28 -11.29 1.12
C LEU A 834 -19.25 -11.17 2.29
N ALA A 835 -20.38 -11.88 2.29
CA ALA A 835 -21.33 -11.78 3.41
C ALA A 835 -21.07 -12.78 4.55
N GLU A 836 -19.80 -13.08 4.89
CA GLU A 836 -19.47 -13.93 6.06
C GLU A 836 -18.32 -13.46 6.95
N GLN A 837 -17.66 -12.33 6.66
CA GLN A 837 -16.73 -11.72 7.61
C GLN A 837 -17.25 -10.37 8.10
N HIS A 838 -18.23 -10.43 8.99
CA HIS A 838 -18.69 -9.32 9.82
C HIS A 838 -17.56 -8.74 10.67
N GLN A 839 -17.65 -7.43 10.96
CA GLN A 839 -16.95 -6.65 12.01
C GLN A 839 -15.49 -6.21 11.80
N SER A 840 -14.88 -6.36 10.63
CA SER A 840 -13.57 -5.71 10.42
C SER A 840 -13.74 -4.22 10.05
N PRO A 841 -13.00 -3.29 10.69
CA PRO A 841 -12.98 -1.89 10.27
C PRO A 841 -12.53 -1.76 8.81
N PRO A 842 -12.93 -0.69 8.09
CA PRO A 842 -12.51 -0.46 6.72
C PRO A 842 -10.98 -0.44 6.63
N ARG A 843 -10.40 -1.44 5.95
CA ARG A 843 -8.95 -1.60 5.81
C ARG A 843 -8.40 -0.82 4.63
N GLY A 844 -7.22 -0.25 4.81
CA GLY A 844 -6.37 0.32 3.78
C GLY A 844 -5.22 -0.62 3.43
N PHE A 845 -4.45 -0.34 2.37
CA PHE A 845 -3.33 -1.20 1.96
C PHE A 845 -2.20 -1.24 2.99
N SER A 846 -2.03 -0.17 3.79
CA SER A 846 -1.03 -0.13 4.88
C SER A 846 -1.32 -1.12 6.02
N ASP A 847 -2.54 -1.67 6.10
CA ASP A 847 -2.95 -2.60 7.15
C ASP A 847 -2.46 -4.05 6.90
N PHE A 848 -1.81 -4.29 5.75
CA PHE A 848 -1.40 -5.61 5.30
C PHE A 848 0.13 -5.74 5.20
N ALA A 849 0.65 -6.88 5.67
CA ALA A 849 2.01 -7.30 5.39
C ALA A 849 2.06 -8.73 4.84
N VAL A 850 2.96 -8.95 3.87
CA VAL A 850 3.34 -10.28 3.39
C VAL A 850 4.79 -10.54 3.82
N LEU A 851 4.94 -11.50 4.72
CA LEU A 851 6.19 -11.93 5.31
C LEU A 851 6.68 -13.21 4.64
N TYR A 852 7.95 -13.24 4.26
CA TYR A 852 8.56 -14.40 3.59
C TYR A 852 9.94 -14.72 4.16
N ARG A 853 10.45 -15.94 3.97
CA ARG A 853 11.74 -16.36 4.51
C ARG A 853 12.93 -15.77 3.74
N THR A 854 12.79 -15.64 2.42
CA THR A 854 13.86 -15.20 1.51
C THR A 854 13.39 -14.07 0.59
N ALA A 855 14.27 -13.13 0.26
CA ALA A 855 13.95 -11.99 -0.61
C ALA A 855 13.45 -12.40 -2.01
N ALA A 856 13.89 -13.58 -2.50
CA ALA A 856 13.46 -14.12 -3.79
C ALA A 856 11.94 -14.33 -3.87
N GLN A 857 11.28 -14.69 -2.75
CA GLN A 857 9.83 -14.84 -2.70
C GLN A 857 9.13 -13.49 -2.91
N GLY A 858 9.69 -12.41 -2.34
CA GLY A 858 9.13 -11.06 -2.45
C GLY A 858 8.94 -10.58 -3.89
N PHE A 859 9.83 -10.94 -4.82
CA PHE A 859 9.70 -10.57 -6.23
C PHE A 859 8.46 -11.16 -6.91
N VAL A 860 8.05 -12.37 -6.51
CA VAL A 860 6.85 -13.03 -7.06
C VAL A 860 5.58 -12.30 -6.61
N PHE A 861 5.55 -11.86 -5.34
CA PHE A 861 4.46 -11.05 -4.80
C PHE A 861 4.42 -9.66 -5.43
N ALA A 862 5.57 -8.99 -5.55
CA ALA A 862 5.69 -7.70 -6.22
C ALA A 862 5.13 -7.75 -7.66
N GLU A 863 5.53 -8.75 -8.45
CA GLU A 863 5.03 -8.94 -9.82
C GLU A 863 3.51 -9.19 -9.86
N ALA A 864 2.99 -10.01 -8.93
CA ALA A 864 1.55 -10.29 -8.86
C ALA A 864 0.75 -9.04 -8.45
N PHE A 865 1.27 -8.24 -7.52
CA PHE A 865 0.64 -7.02 -7.04
C PHE A 865 0.68 -5.91 -8.09
N ASP A 866 1.78 -5.76 -8.83
CA ASP A 866 1.85 -4.84 -9.98
C ASP A 866 0.79 -5.17 -11.03
N ARG A 867 0.64 -6.45 -11.39
CA ARG A 867 -0.39 -6.91 -12.33
C ARG A 867 -1.80 -6.70 -11.78
N ALA A 868 -1.97 -6.84 -10.47
CA ALA A 868 -3.24 -6.64 -9.78
C ALA A 868 -3.49 -5.17 -9.43
N GLY A 869 -2.60 -4.22 -9.73
CA GLY A 869 -2.75 -2.81 -9.35
C GLY A 869 -2.76 -2.56 -7.84
N ILE A 870 -2.24 -3.50 -7.04
CA ILE A 870 -2.16 -3.38 -5.59
C ILE A 870 -0.90 -2.58 -5.25
N PRO A 871 -1.01 -1.41 -4.60
CA PRO A 871 0.16 -0.63 -4.22
C PRO A 871 0.94 -1.37 -3.13
N TYR A 872 2.26 -1.48 -3.29
CA TYR A 872 3.13 -2.19 -2.35
C TYR A 872 4.47 -1.48 -2.14
N GLN A 873 5.13 -1.81 -1.04
CA GLN A 873 6.49 -1.39 -0.72
C GLN A 873 7.33 -2.61 -0.35
N VAL A 874 8.52 -2.74 -0.96
CA VAL A 874 9.49 -3.79 -0.60
C VAL A 874 10.43 -3.23 0.44
N VAL A 875 10.41 -3.81 1.64
CA VAL A 875 11.25 -3.38 2.76
C VAL A 875 12.57 -4.14 2.72
N SER A 876 13.59 -3.54 2.11
CA SER A 876 14.96 -4.09 2.08
C SER A 876 16.00 -2.97 1.94
N ARG A 877 17.06 -3.05 2.75
CA ARG A 877 18.20 -2.13 2.76
C ARG A 877 18.95 -2.13 1.41
N GLU A 878 19.09 -3.30 0.79
CA GLU A 878 19.80 -3.45 -0.49
C GLU A 878 19.18 -2.57 -1.59
N THR A 879 17.86 -2.39 -1.56
CA THR A 879 17.13 -1.59 -2.55
C THR A 879 17.49 -0.10 -2.52
N ILE A 880 17.92 0.45 -1.37
CA ILE A 880 18.19 1.89 -1.24
C ILE A 880 19.67 2.16 -1.52
N PHE A 881 20.58 1.50 -0.82
CA PHE A 881 22.01 1.86 -0.85
C PHE A 881 22.84 1.11 -1.91
N ASN A 882 22.43 -0.10 -2.31
CA ASN A 882 23.10 -0.84 -3.39
C ASN A 882 22.52 -0.51 -4.78
N THR A 883 21.64 0.49 -4.87
CA THR A 883 21.12 0.94 -6.16
C THR A 883 22.24 1.63 -6.96
N LYS A 884 22.40 1.20 -8.20
CA LYS A 884 23.35 1.80 -9.13
C LYS A 884 23.09 3.31 -9.28
N GLY A 885 24.15 4.09 -9.18
CA GLY A 885 24.15 5.55 -9.10
C GLY A 885 24.16 6.06 -7.66
N VAL A 886 23.48 5.38 -6.73
CA VAL A 886 23.43 5.78 -5.32
C VAL A 886 24.70 5.34 -4.58
N SER A 887 25.12 4.08 -4.76
CA SER A 887 26.36 3.58 -4.15
C SER A 887 27.59 4.39 -4.58
N GLU A 888 27.61 4.78 -5.86
CA GLU A 888 28.57 5.64 -6.50
C GLU A 888 28.58 7.06 -5.91
N LEU A 889 27.39 7.66 -5.71
CA LEU A 889 27.25 8.96 -5.07
C LEU A 889 27.78 8.97 -3.63
N VAL A 890 27.43 7.95 -2.84
CA VAL A 890 27.90 7.82 -1.45
C VAL A 890 29.42 7.68 -1.42
N SER A 891 30.00 6.91 -2.34
CA SER A 891 31.47 6.74 -2.45
C SER A 891 32.17 8.05 -2.82
N LEU A 892 31.58 8.81 -3.74
CA LEU A 892 32.09 10.11 -4.12
C LEU A 892 32.05 11.08 -2.94
N LEU A 893 30.93 11.12 -2.21
CA LEU A 893 30.79 11.93 -1.01
C LEU A 893 31.84 11.54 0.05
N LYS A 894 32.04 10.25 0.32
CA LYS A 894 33.07 9.79 1.28
C LYS A 894 34.45 10.35 0.93
N ILE A 895 34.87 10.24 -0.34
CA ILE A 895 36.18 10.73 -0.81
C ILE A 895 36.30 12.24 -0.69
N VAL A 896 35.29 12.98 -1.14
CA VAL A 896 35.26 14.45 -1.09
C VAL A 896 35.39 14.98 0.34
N GLU A 897 34.88 14.22 1.32
CA GLU A 897 34.91 14.56 2.75
C GLU A 897 36.13 14.01 3.50
N GLY A 898 37.09 13.37 2.80
CA GLY A 898 38.29 12.79 3.42
C GLY A 898 38.01 11.53 4.26
N SER A 899 36.89 10.86 4.02
CA SER A 899 36.47 9.60 4.68
C SER A 899 36.38 8.42 3.70
N GLY A 900 36.89 8.59 2.48
CA GLY A 900 36.90 7.56 1.43
C GLY A 900 38.06 6.58 1.55
N CYS A 901 37.84 5.37 1.04
CA CYS A 901 38.87 4.33 0.95
C CYS A 901 39.25 4.00 -0.51
N LEU A 902 40.26 3.15 -0.69
CA LEU A 902 40.69 2.68 -2.00
C LEU A 902 39.58 1.92 -2.75
N ALA A 903 38.65 1.26 -2.05
CA ALA A 903 37.49 0.61 -2.67
C ALA A 903 36.46 1.64 -3.18
N ASP A 904 36.25 2.75 -2.46
CA ASP A 904 35.41 3.85 -2.94
C ASP A 904 35.99 4.47 -4.21
N LEU A 905 37.33 4.62 -4.27
CA LEU A 905 38.03 5.17 -5.43
C LEU A 905 37.81 4.32 -6.69
N GLU A 906 37.95 3.00 -6.56
CA GLU A 906 37.66 2.06 -7.65
C GLU A 906 36.20 2.16 -8.14
N ARG A 907 35.26 2.42 -7.23
CA ARG A 907 33.83 2.55 -7.54
C ARG A 907 33.53 3.83 -8.32
N ILE A 908 34.23 4.93 -8.03
CA ILE A 908 34.01 6.23 -8.68
C ILE A 908 34.90 6.50 -9.89
N ALA A 909 35.81 5.59 -10.22
CA ALA A 909 36.82 5.73 -11.28
C ALA A 909 36.30 6.31 -12.62
N SER A 910 35.07 5.95 -13.01
CA SER A 910 34.47 6.40 -14.27
C SER A 910 33.49 7.59 -14.15
N LEU A 911 33.21 8.08 -12.94
CA LEU A 911 32.14 9.06 -12.66
C LEU A 911 32.56 10.52 -12.89
N ILE A 912 33.85 10.81 -12.73
CA ILE A 912 34.43 12.15 -12.80
C ILE A 912 35.31 12.22 -14.04
N GLU A 913 35.40 13.40 -14.65
CA GLU A 913 36.35 13.66 -15.73
C GLU A 913 37.59 14.42 -15.23
N PRO A 914 38.80 14.04 -15.68
CA PRO A 914 39.08 12.95 -16.62
C PRO A 914 38.97 11.57 -15.97
N ALA A 915 38.16 10.67 -16.55
CA ALA A 915 37.91 9.35 -15.97
C ALA A 915 39.14 8.43 -16.02
N ILE A 916 39.36 7.61 -14.99
CA ILE A 916 40.42 6.58 -14.99
C ILE A 916 39.86 5.19 -15.28
N THR A 917 40.67 4.33 -15.90
CA THR A 917 40.28 2.94 -16.16
C THR A 917 40.30 2.11 -14.87
N LYS A 918 39.41 1.11 -14.76
CA LYS A 918 39.42 0.16 -13.62
C LYS A 918 40.80 -0.47 -13.39
N GLN A 919 41.49 -0.86 -14.46
CA GLN A 919 42.84 -1.42 -14.38
C GLN A 919 43.84 -0.45 -13.73
N ALA A 920 43.77 0.85 -14.06
CA ALA A 920 44.64 1.85 -13.46
C ALA A 920 44.34 2.06 -11.96
N ALA A 921 43.06 2.05 -11.58
CA ALA A 921 42.65 2.11 -10.18
C ALA A 921 43.12 0.87 -9.39
N GLU A 922 43.02 -0.33 -9.97
CA GLU A 922 43.52 -1.57 -9.35
C GLU A 922 45.05 -1.53 -9.15
N ILE A 923 45.82 -1.10 -10.16
CA ILE A 923 47.28 -0.94 -10.05
C ILE A 923 47.65 0.07 -8.96
N PHE A 924 46.95 1.20 -8.93
CA PHE A 924 47.13 2.22 -7.89
C PHE A 924 46.85 1.66 -6.49
N LYS A 925 45.74 0.93 -6.31
CA LYS A 925 45.39 0.28 -5.05
C LYS A 925 46.48 -0.68 -4.57
N HIS A 926 47.03 -1.51 -5.45
CA HIS A 926 48.11 -2.44 -5.11
C HIS A 926 49.39 -1.69 -4.70
N TRP A 927 49.74 -0.61 -5.41
CA TRP A 927 50.86 0.24 -5.05
C TRP A 927 50.68 0.86 -3.66
N CYS A 928 49.47 1.30 -3.30
CA CYS A 928 49.16 1.78 -1.95
C CYS A 928 49.38 0.69 -0.89
N TYR A 929 48.88 -0.52 -1.11
CA TYR A 929 49.06 -1.64 -0.17
C TYR A 929 50.53 -2.03 0.02
N GLN A 930 51.34 -2.03 -1.04
CA GLN A 930 52.78 -2.35 -0.95
C GLN A 930 53.56 -1.33 -0.13
N ASN A 931 53.18 -0.05 -0.21
CA ASN A 931 53.85 1.04 0.50
C ASN A 931 53.18 1.41 1.84
N ASN A 932 52.14 0.68 2.26
CA ASN A 932 51.28 1.00 3.40
C ASN A 932 50.74 2.45 3.37
N PHE A 933 50.36 2.93 2.19
CA PHE A 933 49.76 4.26 2.05
C PHE A 933 48.24 4.20 2.25
N SER A 934 47.73 5.07 3.12
CA SER A 934 46.32 5.45 3.12
C SER A 934 45.97 6.20 1.83
N LEU A 935 44.69 6.36 1.51
CA LEU A 935 44.28 7.16 0.34
C LEU A 935 44.85 8.59 0.41
N ASP A 936 44.71 9.27 1.56
CA ASP A 936 45.27 10.62 1.78
C ASP A 936 46.79 10.68 1.54
N THR A 937 47.52 9.69 2.06
CA THR A 937 48.97 9.61 1.90
C THR A 937 49.34 9.33 0.45
N ALA A 938 48.56 8.48 -0.23
CA ALA A 938 48.76 8.16 -1.63
C ALA A 938 48.51 9.37 -2.55
N LEU A 939 47.53 10.22 -2.24
CA LEU A 939 47.26 11.47 -2.98
C LEU A 939 48.44 12.45 -2.96
N VAL A 940 49.20 12.48 -1.87
CA VAL A 940 50.44 13.29 -1.79
C VAL A 940 51.58 12.61 -2.54
N ASN A 941 51.72 11.29 -2.37
CA ASN A 941 52.86 10.56 -2.92
C ASN A 941 52.73 10.26 -4.42
N VAL A 942 51.53 10.17 -4.99
CA VAL A 942 51.32 9.94 -6.43
C VAL A 942 51.86 11.08 -7.31
N ARG A 943 51.93 12.30 -6.74
CA ARG A 943 52.54 13.48 -7.38
C ARG A 943 54.06 13.49 -7.27
N ARG A 944 54.62 12.76 -6.29
CA ARG A 944 56.07 12.70 -6.00
C ARG A 944 56.76 11.48 -6.62
N PHE A 945 56.06 10.35 -6.68
CA PHE A 945 56.60 9.06 -7.12
C PHE A 945 55.71 8.43 -8.19
N PRO A 946 56.30 7.84 -9.25
CA PRO A 946 55.54 7.13 -10.27
C PRO A 946 54.93 5.84 -9.69
N VAL A 947 53.68 5.55 -10.06
CA VAL A 947 53.00 4.31 -9.67
C VAL A 947 53.51 3.19 -10.57
N GLY A 948 54.20 2.21 -9.98
CA GLY A 948 54.73 1.06 -10.71
C GLY A 948 53.63 0.32 -11.49
N GLY A 949 53.83 0.12 -12.79
CA GLY A 949 52.86 -0.54 -13.68
C GLY A 949 51.93 0.40 -14.46
N LEU A 950 51.97 1.73 -14.22
CA LEU A 950 51.26 2.71 -15.04
C LEU A 950 52.15 3.32 -16.13
N SER A 951 51.59 3.56 -17.32
CA SER A 951 52.25 4.36 -18.36
C SER A 951 52.22 5.85 -18.00
N LYS A 952 53.13 6.66 -18.56
CA LYS A 952 53.16 8.12 -18.32
C LYS A 952 51.82 8.81 -18.58
N ALA A 953 51.11 8.42 -19.65
CA ALA A 953 49.78 8.96 -19.96
C ALA A 953 48.73 8.58 -18.90
N ARG A 954 48.76 7.33 -18.40
CA ARG A 954 47.84 6.89 -17.32
C ARG A 954 48.18 7.52 -15.98
N GLN A 955 49.46 7.75 -15.69
CA GLN A 955 49.91 8.48 -14.50
C GLN A 955 49.41 9.93 -14.52
N THR A 956 49.57 10.63 -15.64
CA THR A 956 49.10 12.02 -15.79
C THR A 956 47.58 12.10 -15.59
N ARG A 957 46.84 11.21 -16.27
CA ARG A 957 45.38 11.13 -16.14
C ARG A 957 44.89 10.80 -14.73
N LEU A 958 45.66 10.01 -13.97
CA LEU A 958 45.38 9.72 -12.57
C LEU A 958 45.57 10.95 -11.68
N ILE A 959 46.62 11.75 -11.93
CA ILE A 959 46.85 13.02 -11.23
C ILE A 959 45.72 14.00 -11.55
N ASP A 960 45.36 14.18 -12.82
CA ASP A 960 44.28 15.07 -13.24
C ASP A 960 42.93 14.66 -12.61
N PHE A 961 42.67 13.35 -12.50
CA PHE A 961 41.47 12.83 -11.82
C PHE A 961 41.44 13.24 -10.33
N PHE A 962 42.58 13.19 -9.64
CA PHE A 962 42.67 13.63 -8.25
C PHE A 962 42.55 15.15 -8.11
N ASP A 963 43.06 15.92 -9.07
CA ASP A 963 42.88 17.38 -9.07
C ASP A 963 41.39 17.75 -9.23
N SER A 964 40.63 17.02 -10.06
CA SER A 964 39.16 17.17 -10.13
C SER A 964 38.45 16.83 -8.82
N LEU A 965 38.90 15.80 -8.09
CA LEU A 965 38.36 15.47 -6.77
C LEU A 965 38.63 16.58 -5.76
N GLU A 966 39.85 17.13 -5.75
CA GLU A 966 40.23 18.24 -4.89
C GLU A 966 39.41 19.51 -5.19
N ALA A 967 39.07 19.74 -6.47
CA ALA A 967 38.17 20.82 -6.87
C ALA A 967 36.76 20.63 -6.29
N PHE A 968 36.20 19.42 -6.32
CA PHE A 968 34.92 19.14 -5.67
C PHE A 968 34.97 19.37 -4.16
N THR A 969 36.02 18.91 -3.47
CA THR A 969 36.20 19.17 -2.03
C THR A 969 36.19 20.66 -1.70
N LYS A 970 36.87 21.49 -2.49
CA LYS A 970 36.88 22.95 -2.30
C LYS A 970 35.50 23.58 -2.53
N GLN A 971 34.79 23.16 -3.58
CA GLN A 971 33.48 23.70 -3.94
C GLN A 971 32.38 23.32 -2.94
N THR A 972 32.46 22.11 -2.35
CA THR A 972 31.44 21.60 -1.44
C THR A 972 31.71 21.93 0.03
N GLN A 973 32.89 22.48 0.37
CA GLN A 973 33.33 22.63 1.76
C GLN A 973 32.32 23.32 2.69
N ALA A 974 31.66 24.40 2.23
CA ALA A 974 30.70 25.18 3.00
C ALA A 974 29.23 24.71 2.87
N MET A 975 28.97 23.65 2.09
CA MET A 975 27.62 23.15 1.85
C MET A 975 27.14 22.22 2.97
N THR A 976 25.83 22.18 3.21
CA THR A 976 25.21 21.14 4.03
C THR A 976 25.28 19.79 3.30
N VAL A 977 25.18 18.67 4.03
CA VAL A 977 25.22 17.31 3.43
C VAL A 977 24.20 17.16 2.29
N GLU A 978 22.98 17.66 2.49
CA GLU A 978 21.93 17.72 1.47
C GLU A 978 22.39 18.44 0.19
N LYS A 979 22.91 19.66 0.34
CA LYS A 979 23.39 20.46 -0.79
C LYS A 979 24.58 19.79 -1.48
N LYS A 980 25.47 19.12 -0.75
CA LYS A 980 26.58 18.34 -1.32
C LYS A 980 26.07 17.18 -2.17
N LEU A 981 25.08 16.42 -1.68
CA LEU A 981 24.50 15.31 -2.42
C LEU A 981 23.88 15.76 -3.74
N ILE A 982 23.13 16.87 -3.71
CA ILE A 982 22.53 17.48 -4.92
C ILE A 982 23.64 17.92 -5.88
N PHE A 983 24.61 18.70 -5.38
CA PHE A 983 25.72 19.22 -6.17
C PHE A 983 26.53 18.10 -6.86
N LEU A 984 26.94 17.08 -6.12
CA LEU A 984 27.73 15.95 -6.64
C LEU A 984 26.93 15.12 -7.66
N THR A 985 25.61 15.03 -7.48
CA THR A 985 24.74 14.35 -8.44
C THR A 985 24.69 15.10 -9.77
N GLU A 986 24.59 16.43 -9.72
CA GLU A 986 24.44 17.29 -10.91
C GLU A 986 25.76 17.51 -11.66
N ASN A 987 26.88 17.55 -10.94
CA ASN A 987 28.20 17.88 -11.49
C ASN A 987 29.08 16.64 -11.78
N SER A 988 28.51 15.44 -11.70
CA SER A 988 29.17 14.20 -12.11
C SER A 988 28.35 13.48 -13.20
N LYS A 989 28.88 12.38 -13.74
CA LYS A 989 28.12 11.54 -14.69
C LYS A 989 26.86 10.89 -14.11
N LEU A 990 26.57 11.07 -12.82
CA LEU A 990 25.35 10.62 -12.16
C LEU A 990 24.09 11.34 -12.67
N ALA A 991 24.22 12.59 -13.14
CA ALA A 991 23.11 13.35 -13.74
C ALA A 991 22.44 12.59 -14.89
N ASN A 992 23.22 11.84 -15.68
CA ASN A 992 22.73 11.02 -16.80
C ASN A 992 22.02 9.73 -16.35
N MET A 993 22.28 9.27 -15.13
CA MET A 993 21.67 8.05 -14.56
C MET A 993 20.32 8.35 -13.89
N ARG A 994 20.14 9.58 -13.37
CA ARG A 994 18.94 10.06 -12.66
C ARG A 994 17.63 10.01 -13.49
N PRO A 995 17.56 10.48 -14.75
CA PRO A 995 16.29 10.57 -15.48
C PRO A 995 15.75 9.23 -16.01
N ARG A 996 16.54 8.14 -15.96
CA ARG A 996 16.17 6.86 -16.62
C ARG A 996 15.63 5.78 -15.67
N ASN A 997 15.81 5.91 -14.36
CA ASN A 997 15.44 4.85 -13.41
C ASN A 997 14.67 5.38 -12.18
N PRO A 998 13.34 5.11 -12.10
CA PRO A 998 12.51 5.49 -10.94
C PRO A 998 13.04 4.98 -9.60
N LYS A 999 13.67 3.79 -9.55
CA LYS A 999 14.25 3.24 -8.31
C LYS A 999 15.44 4.05 -7.81
N THR A 1000 16.29 4.52 -8.73
CA THR A 1000 17.44 5.38 -8.40
C THR A 1000 16.97 6.72 -7.85
N GLN A 1001 15.89 7.29 -8.40
CA GLN A 1001 15.33 8.53 -7.91
C GLN A 1001 14.71 8.38 -6.52
N GLU A 1002 13.94 7.31 -6.27
CA GLU A 1002 13.37 7.02 -4.95
C GLU A 1002 14.47 6.86 -3.88
N ALA A 1003 15.51 6.09 -4.20
CA ALA A 1003 16.65 5.91 -3.31
C ALA A 1003 17.43 7.23 -3.04
N LEU A 1004 17.58 8.09 -4.05
CA LEU A 1004 18.21 9.41 -3.89
C LEU A 1004 17.37 10.35 -3.02
N ASN A 1005 16.05 10.41 -3.25
CA ASN A 1005 15.14 11.20 -2.40
C ASN A 1005 15.24 10.76 -0.95
N ARG A 1006 15.33 9.43 -0.71
CA ARG A 1006 15.49 8.89 0.64
C ARG A 1006 16.83 9.27 1.28
N LEU A 1007 17.93 9.29 0.52
CA LEU A 1007 19.21 9.79 1.02
C LEU A 1007 19.13 11.27 1.42
N ILE A 1008 18.44 12.08 0.61
CA ILE A 1008 18.22 13.50 0.90
C ILE A 1008 17.41 13.65 2.19
N GLU A 1009 16.31 12.91 2.36
CA GLU A 1009 15.52 12.90 3.62
C GLU A 1009 16.36 12.52 4.84
N ILE A 1010 17.22 11.49 4.74
CA ILE A 1010 18.12 11.10 5.83
C ILE A 1010 19.12 12.23 6.13
N SER A 1011 19.64 12.90 5.10
CA SER A 1011 20.61 13.98 5.27
C SER A 1011 20.04 15.19 6.03
N GLN A 1012 18.72 15.44 5.91
CA GLN A 1012 18.04 16.53 6.60
C GLN A 1012 17.96 16.32 8.12
N THR A 1013 18.05 15.08 8.60
CA THR A 1013 18.00 14.76 10.04
C THR A 1013 19.39 14.67 10.68
N CYS A 1014 20.46 14.75 9.90
CA CYS A 1014 21.84 14.62 10.37
C CYS A 1014 22.50 15.99 10.56
N ASN A 1015 23.25 16.18 11.64
CA ASN A 1015 23.91 17.46 11.93
C ASN A 1015 25.24 17.63 11.19
N ASN A 1016 25.90 16.53 10.85
CA ASN A 1016 27.19 16.52 10.17
C ASN A 1016 27.35 15.27 9.28
N ILE A 1017 28.39 15.28 8.44
CA ILE A 1017 28.67 14.21 7.49
C ILE A 1017 28.96 12.87 8.17
N PHE A 1018 29.66 12.87 9.30
CA PHE A 1018 30.01 11.63 10.01
C PHE A 1018 28.77 10.95 10.57
N GLU A 1019 27.82 11.73 11.11
CA GLU A 1019 26.51 11.23 11.53
C GLU A 1019 25.74 10.64 10.35
N PHE A 1020 25.73 11.32 9.19
CA PHE A 1020 25.09 10.82 7.97
C PHE A 1020 25.71 9.51 7.45
N LEU A 1021 27.05 9.45 7.33
CA LEU A 1021 27.74 8.24 6.85
C LEU A 1021 27.59 7.08 7.84
N ALA A 1022 27.62 7.35 9.14
CA ALA A 1022 27.35 6.34 10.16
C ALA A 1022 25.88 5.88 10.08
N GLU A 1023 24.90 6.78 9.93
CA GLU A 1023 23.49 6.40 9.86
C GLU A 1023 23.20 5.57 8.60
N THR A 1024 23.76 5.94 7.45
CA THR A 1024 23.63 5.17 6.19
C THR A 1024 24.31 3.79 6.27
N ALA A 1025 25.47 3.70 6.92
CA ALA A 1025 26.16 2.42 7.16
C ALA A 1025 25.46 1.55 8.22
N LEU A 1026 24.82 2.15 9.23
CA LEU A 1026 24.24 1.40 10.36
C LEU A 1026 22.73 1.09 10.21
N GLN A 1027 22.06 1.53 9.14
CA GLN A 1027 20.64 1.24 8.91
C GLN A 1027 20.37 -0.27 8.68
N GLY A 1028 19.29 -0.79 9.28
CA GLY A 1028 18.81 -2.16 9.06
C GLY A 1028 17.64 -2.22 8.06
N ASP A 1029 17.24 -3.42 7.63
CA ASP A 1029 16.11 -3.60 6.70
C ASP A 1029 14.81 -2.96 7.23
N THR A 1030 14.54 -3.08 8.53
CA THR A 1030 13.34 -2.51 9.19
C THR A 1030 13.28 -0.98 9.11
N ASP A 1031 14.41 -0.29 8.94
CA ASP A 1031 14.47 1.17 8.80
C ASP A 1031 13.97 1.65 7.42
N ALA A 1032 13.89 0.76 6.42
CA ALA A 1032 13.38 1.09 5.09
C ALA A 1032 11.84 1.15 5.02
N TYR A 1033 11.13 0.63 6.03
CA TYR A 1033 9.66 0.61 6.03
C TYR A 1033 9.07 2.00 6.32
N VAL A 1034 8.15 2.45 5.46
CA VAL A 1034 7.42 3.72 5.60
C VAL A 1034 5.97 3.44 6.06
N PRO A 1035 5.63 3.64 7.36
CA PRO A 1035 4.33 3.22 7.90
C PRO A 1035 3.13 4.03 7.40
N GLN A 1036 3.34 5.26 6.93
CA GLN A 1036 2.26 6.17 6.50
C GLN A 1036 1.87 5.99 5.03
N ALA A 1037 2.64 5.21 4.26
CA ALA A 1037 2.31 4.93 2.87
C ALA A 1037 1.20 3.88 2.80
N GLU A 1038 0.10 4.17 2.09
CA GLU A 1038 -0.98 3.21 1.81
C GLU A 1038 -0.54 2.18 0.75
N LYS A 1039 0.40 1.32 1.18
CA LYS A 1039 1.06 0.29 0.40
C LYS A 1039 1.18 -0.98 1.24
N VAL A 1040 0.88 -2.13 0.65
CA VAL A 1040 1.11 -3.44 1.27
C VAL A 1040 2.60 -3.63 1.53
N ALA A 1041 2.96 -4.03 2.75
CA ALA A 1041 4.35 -4.22 3.12
C ALA A 1041 4.86 -5.61 2.72
N LEU A 1042 5.84 -5.68 1.81
CA LEU A 1042 6.51 -6.91 1.40
C LEU A 1042 7.88 -6.98 2.09
N MET A 1043 8.10 -7.95 2.99
CA MET A 1043 9.37 -8.03 3.73
C MET A 1043 9.74 -9.43 4.21
N THR A 1044 11.00 -9.60 4.62
CA THR A 1044 11.42 -10.87 5.22
C THR A 1044 10.87 -11.02 6.65
N MET A 1045 10.72 -12.26 7.13
CA MET A 1045 10.32 -12.52 8.52
C MET A 1045 11.25 -11.82 9.52
N HIS A 1046 12.56 -11.75 9.25
CA HIS A 1046 13.53 -11.03 10.08
C HIS A 1046 13.27 -9.52 10.10
N ALA A 1047 13.07 -8.91 8.93
CA ALA A 1047 12.81 -7.47 8.80
C ALA A 1047 11.51 -7.03 9.50
N SER A 1048 10.58 -7.96 9.73
CA SER A 1048 9.31 -7.71 10.43
C SER A 1048 9.46 -7.49 11.94
N LYS A 1049 10.60 -7.84 12.55
CA LYS A 1049 10.82 -7.70 14.00
C LYS A 1049 10.65 -6.25 14.43
N GLY A 1050 9.88 -6.06 15.51
CA GLY A 1050 9.51 -4.72 16.01
C GLY A 1050 8.33 -4.07 15.30
N LEU A 1051 7.86 -4.59 14.15
CA LEU A 1051 6.66 -4.09 13.46
C LEU A 1051 5.39 -4.83 13.92
N GLU A 1052 4.24 -4.34 13.49
CA GLU A 1052 2.93 -4.93 13.76
C GLU A 1052 1.91 -4.46 12.71
N PHE A 1053 1.04 -5.37 12.27
CA PHE A 1053 0.05 -5.12 11.22
C PHE A 1053 -1.30 -5.73 11.61
N PRO A 1054 -2.43 -5.07 11.28
CA PRO A 1054 -3.75 -5.67 11.45
C PRO A 1054 -3.86 -7.07 10.82
N VAL A 1055 -3.36 -7.22 9.58
CA VAL A 1055 -3.40 -8.48 8.83
C VAL A 1055 -2.00 -8.87 8.35
N VAL A 1056 -1.61 -10.12 8.59
CA VAL A 1056 -0.32 -10.65 8.14
C VAL A 1056 -0.52 -11.93 7.34
N PHE A 1057 0.14 -12.02 6.19
CA PHE A 1057 0.34 -13.24 5.43
C PHE A 1057 1.78 -13.73 5.66
N ILE A 1058 1.96 -14.98 6.06
CA ILE A 1058 3.27 -15.63 6.10
C ILE A 1058 3.32 -16.60 4.93
N ALA A 1059 4.15 -16.27 3.94
CA ALA A 1059 4.23 -16.95 2.66
C ALA A 1059 5.35 -17.99 2.58
N GLY A 1060 5.11 -19.04 1.80
CA GLY A 1060 6.02 -20.18 1.67
C GLY A 1060 6.23 -20.91 2.98
N CYS A 1061 5.14 -21.17 3.72
CA CYS A 1061 5.12 -22.07 4.87
C CYS A 1061 5.28 -23.53 4.40
N GLU A 1062 6.44 -23.85 3.85
CA GLU A 1062 6.77 -25.08 3.14
C GLU A 1062 7.97 -25.77 3.78
N GLU A 1063 7.98 -27.10 3.76
CA GLU A 1063 9.17 -27.86 4.17
C GLU A 1063 10.39 -27.49 3.31
N GLY A 1064 11.50 -27.15 3.97
CA GLY A 1064 12.74 -26.66 3.37
C GLY A 1064 12.83 -25.13 3.22
N PHE A 1065 11.70 -24.39 3.30
CA PHE A 1065 11.70 -22.94 3.51
C PHE A 1065 11.42 -22.56 4.96
N LEU A 1066 10.59 -23.35 5.63
CA LEU A 1066 10.26 -23.16 7.02
C LEU A 1066 10.05 -24.56 7.67
N PRO A 1067 11.06 -25.15 8.33
CA PRO A 1067 12.40 -24.60 8.58
C PRO A 1067 13.25 -24.47 7.31
N PHE A 1068 14.04 -23.39 7.21
CA PHE A 1068 14.89 -23.13 6.06
C PHE A 1068 16.09 -24.08 6.00
N GLN A 1069 16.33 -24.68 4.82
CA GLN A 1069 17.50 -25.52 4.55
C GLN A 1069 18.27 -24.97 3.35
N ARG A 1070 19.52 -24.54 3.58
CA ARG A 1070 20.37 -23.93 2.55
C ARG A 1070 20.95 -24.95 1.57
N SER A 1071 21.20 -26.18 2.05
CA SER A 1071 21.62 -27.32 1.23
C SER A 1071 21.12 -28.64 1.86
N ALA A 1072 21.08 -29.72 1.08
CA ALA A 1072 20.65 -31.04 1.57
C ALA A 1072 21.54 -31.61 2.69
N THR A 1073 22.76 -31.09 2.86
CA THR A 1073 23.76 -31.56 3.82
C THR A 1073 23.82 -30.74 5.11
N GLU A 1074 23.20 -29.55 5.14
CA GLU A 1074 23.33 -28.61 6.25
C GLU A 1074 22.11 -28.75 7.19
N LYS A 1075 22.36 -29.05 8.47
CA LYS A 1075 21.28 -29.17 9.47
C LYS A 1075 20.78 -27.78 9.84
N ALA A 1076 19.49 -27.53 9.62
CA ALA A 1076 18.85 -26.30 10.08
C ALA A 1076 18.79 -26.26 11.62
N ASP A 1077 19.06 -25.10 12.23
CA ASP A 1077 18.69 -24.86 13.62
C ASP A 1077 17.17 -24.74 13.72
N ILE A 1078 16.53 -25.85 14.07
CA ILE A 1078 15.08 -25.96 14.17
C ILE A 1078 14.54 -25.01 15.25
N ASP A 1079 15.27 -24.80 16.35
CA ASP A 1079 14.80 -23.94 17.45
C ASP A 1079 14.86 -22.46 17.04
N GLU A 1080 15.89 -22.04 16.28
CA GLU A 1080 15.94 -20.68 15.72
C GLU A 1080 14.84 -20.45 14.68
N GLU A 1081 14.61 -21.39 13.76
CA GLU A 1081 13.55 -21.27 12.75
C GLU A 1081 12.14 -21.26 13.39
N ARG A 1082 11.94 -21.95 14.52
CA ARG A 1082 10.70 -21.83 15.32
C ARG A 1082 10.52 -20.44 15.92
N ARG A 1083 11.57 -19.87 16.52
CA ARG A 1083 11.54 -18.50 17.05
C ARG A 1083 11.27 -17.48 15.94
N LEU A 1084 11.85 -17.68 14.75
CA LEU A 1084 11.58 -16.84 13.59
C LEU A 1084 10.10 -16.90 13.16
N PHE A 1085 9.53 -18.11 13.08
CA PHE A 1085 8.12 -18.26 12.75
C PHE A 1085 7.21 -17.65 13.82
N TYR A 1086 7.53 -17.86 15.10
CA TYR A 1086 6.85 -17.24 16.24
C TYR A 1086 6.85 -15.70 16.16
N VAL A 1087 8.00 -15.10 15.85
CA VAL A 1087 8.11 -13.65 15.64
C VAL A 1087 7.20 -13.20 14.50
N ALA A 1088 7.22 -13.88 13.36
CA ALA A 1088 6.39 -13.57 12.20
C ALA A 1088 4.88 -13.65 12.52
N MET A 1089 4.44 -14.71 13.20
CA MET A 1089 3.03 -14.89 13.61
C MET A 1089 2.57 -13.76 14.53
N THR A 1090 3.42 -13.36 15.48
CA THR A 1090 3.10 -12.34 16.50
C THR A 1090 3.24 -10.90 15.99
N ARG A 1091 3.48 -10.72 14.68
CA ARG A 1091 3.32 -9.42 14.01
C ARG A 1091 1.85 -9.11 13.69
N ALA A 1092 1.01 -10.14 13.58
CA ALA A 1092 -0.41 -10.00 13.33
C ALA A 1092 -1.14 -9.50 14.58
N LYS A 1093 -1.97 -8.46 14.43
CA LYS A 1093 -2.87 -7.98 15.48
C LYS A 1093 -4.18 -8.75 15.47
N GLU A 1094 -4.83 -8.82 14.31
CA GLU A 1094 -6.23 -9.27 14.19
C GLU A 1094 -6.36 -10.58 13.41
N GLN A 1095 -5.72 -10.66 12.24
CA GLN A 1095 -5.80 -11.83 11.35
C GLN A 1095 -4.42 -12.29 10.86
N LEU A 1096 -4.27 -13.61 10.78
CA LEU A 1096 -3.06 -14.28 10.30
C LEU A 1096 -3.44 -15.32 9.24
N TYR A 1097 -2.71 -15.29 8.13
CA TYR A 1097 -2.81 -16.27 7.05
C TYR A 1097 -1.45 -16.94 6.84
N LEU A 1098 -1.44 -18.27 6.73
CA LEU A 1098 -0.27 -19.09 6.44
C LEU A 1098 -0.45 -19.68 5.05
N THR A 1099 0.46 -19.39 4.12
CA THR A 1099 0.30 -19.81 2.72
C THR A 1099 1.38 -20.79 2.28
N CYS A 1100 1.00 -21.74 1.43
CA CYS A 1100 1.88 -22.79 0.92
C CYS A 1100 1.63 -23.01 -0.58
N ALA A 1101 2.70 -23.21 -1.35
CA ALA A 1101 2.64 -23.63 -2.74
C ALA A 1101 3.11 -25.08 -2.90
N GLN A 1102 2.32 -25.94 -3.55
CA GLN A 1102 2.66 -27.35 -3.79
C GLN A 1102 3.83 -27.53 -4.77
N LYS A 1103 4.10 -26.53 -5.61
CA LYS A 1103 5.23 -26.49 -6.55
C LYS A 1103 5.87 -25.11 -6.48
N ARG A 1104 7.19 -25.06 -6.42
CA ARG A 1104 7.94 -23.79 -6.39
C ARG A 1104 9.17 -23.87 -7.29
N ARG A 1105 9.46 -22.79 -8.01
CA ARG A 1105 10.71 -22.64 -8.76
C ARG A 1105 11.82 -22.10 -7.85
N ILE A 1106 12.89 -22.87 -7.67
CA ILE A 1106 14.03 -22.56 -6.80
C ILE A 1106 15.31 -22.77 -7.62
N TYR A 1107 16.17 -21.75 -7.71
CA TYR A 1107 17.40 -21.77 -8.53
C TYR A 1107 17.19 -22.30 -9.97
N GLY A 1108 16.06 -21.94 -10.57
CA GLY A 1108 15.70 -22.32 -11.94
C GLY A 1108 14.99 -23.67 -12.09
N LYS A 1109 14.99 -24.54 -11.06
CA LYS A 1109 14.33 -25.86 -11.05
C LYS A 1109 12.98 -25.82 -10.33
N THR A 1110 12.02 -26.61 -10.80
CA THR A 1110 10.70 -26.74 -10.14
C THR A 1110 10.70 -27.92 -9.20
N GLU A 1111 10.40 -27.68 -7.94
CA GLU A 1111 10.37 -28.71 -6.89
C GLU A 1111 8.96 -28.85 -6.31
N LYS A 1112 8.60 -30.07 -5.90
CA LYS A 1112 7.37 -30.32 -5.13
C LYS A 1112 7.62 -29.98 -3.67
N ARG A 1113 6.64 -29.37 -3.04
CA ARG A 1113 6.71 -28.92 -1.64
C ARG A 1113 5.48 -29.35 -0.87
N THR A 1114 5.67 -29.55 0.42
CA THR A 1114 4.68 -29.95 1.42
C THR A 1114 4.51 -28.83 2.44
N LEU A 1115 3.36 -28.81 3.13
CA LEU A 1115 3.11 -27.87 4.20
C LEU A 1115 4.18 -28.00 5.30
N SER A 1116 4.65 -26.87 5.81
CA SER A 1116 5.65 -26.83 6.87
C SER A 1116 5.22 -27.66 8.09
N PRO A 1117 6.14 -28.44 8.70
CA PRO A 1117 5.85 -29.18 9.92
C PRO A 1117 5.41 -28.27 11.07
N PHE A 1118 5.89 -27.02 11.12
CA PHE A 1118 5.48 -26.07 12.15
C PHE A 1118 4.00 -25.69 12.06
N VAL A 1119 3.43 -25.64 10.85
CA VAL A 1119 1.99 -25.42 10.67
C VAL A 1119 1.19 -26.66 11.10
N GLY A 1120 1.78 -27.84 10.95
CA GLY A 1120 1.24 -29.13 11.40
C GLY A 1120 1.04 -29.22 12.92
N GLU A 1121 1.85 -28.51 13.71
CA GLU A 1121 1.81 -28.53 15.18
C GLU A 1121 0.70 -27.67 15.79
N ILE A 1122 0.17 -26.72 15.02
CA ILE A 1122 -0.96 -25.89 15.43
C ILE A 1122 -2.21 -26.79 15.46
N GLU A 1123 -2.95 -26.74 16.57
CA GLU A 1123 -4.18 -27.52 16.73
C GLU A 1123 -5.20 -27.26 15.60
N GLU A 1124 -5.84 -28.32 15.12
CA GLU A 1124 -6.80 -28.23 14.01
C GLU A 1124 -7.95 -27.26 14.28
N ARG A 1125 -8.45 -27.20 15.52
CA ARG A 1125 -9.49 -26.24 15.95
C ARG A 1125 -9.09 -24.77 15.81
N LEU A 1126 -7.80 -24.47 15.70
CA LEU A 1126 -7.26 -23.12 15.51
C LEU A 1126 -6.94 -22.82 14.04
N ARG A 1127 -7.14 -23.78 13.12
CA ARG A 1127 -6.86 -23.62 11.69
C ARG A 1127 -8.16 -23.67 10.88
N SER A 1128 -8.24 -22.84 9.85
CA SER A 1128 -9.27 -22.93 8.81
C SER A 1128 -8.60 -23.11 7.46
N HIS A 1129 -8.83 -24.25 6.80
CA HIS A 1129 -8.26 -24.56 5.49
C HIS A 1129 -9.17 -24.04 4.38
N GLU A 1130 -8.65 -23.13 3.55
CA GLU A 1130 -9.34 -22.70 2.33
C GLU A 1130 -8.58 -23.26 1.11
N ALA A 1131 -9.18 -24.25 0.45
CA ALA A 1131 -8.63 -24.82 -0.78
C ALA A 1131 -8.94 -23.89 -1.97
N SER A 1132 -7.93 -23.17 -2.47
CA SER A 1132 -8.02 -22.43 -3.73
C SER A 1132 -7.86 -23.40 -4.90
N THR A 1133 -8.91 -24.13 -5.26
CA THR A 1133 -8.94 -24.84 -6.55
C THR A 1133 -9.40 -23.85 -7.63
N PRO A 1134 -8.56 -23.52 -8.64
CA PRO A 1134 -9.05 -22.81 -9.80
C PRO A 1134 -10.04 -23.73 -10.53
N LYS A 1135 -11.32 -23.35 -10.58
CA LYS A 1135 -12.28 -23.99 -11.51
C LYS A 1135 -11.75 -23.77 -12.92
N ARG A 1136 -11.09 -24.78 -13.50
CA ARG A 1136 -10.87 -24.84 -14.95
C ARG A 1136 -12.26 -24.76 -15.58
N SER A 1137 -12.52 -23.73 -16.38
CA SER A 1137 -13.63 -23.80 -17.33
C SER A 1137 -13.30 -24.97 -18.26
N SER A 1138 -13.95 -26.11 -18.08
CA SER A 1138 -13.96 -27.13 -19.11
C SER A 1138 -14.64 -26.49 -20.32
N ARG A 1139 -13.87 -26.15 -21.34
CA ARG A 1139 -14.42 -26.12 -22.70
C ARG A 1139 -14.91 -27.54 -22.93
N GLN A 1140 -16.21 -27.77 -22.79
CA GLN A 1140 -16.85 -28.91 -23.44
C GLN A 1140 -16.56 -28.72 -24.93
N GLY A 1141 -15.55 -29.44 -25.43
CA GLY A 1141 -15.41 -29.64 -26.85
C GLY A 1141 -16.72 -30.20 -27.36
N SER A 1142 -17.29 -29.53 -28.36
CA SER A 1142 -18.40 -30.06 -29.14
C SER A 1142 -18.09 -31.50 -29.53
N ARG A 1143 -18.88 -32.43 -28.99
CA ARG A 1143 -18.94 -33.81 -29.50
C ARG A 1143 -19.31 -33.68 -30.97
N GLN A 1144 -18.33 -33.90 -31.85
CA GLN A 1144 -18.55 -34.10 -33.26
C GLN A 1144 -19.48 -35.31 -33.39
N LEU A 1145 -20.76 -35.06 -33.66
CA LEU A 1145 -21.69 -36.10 -34.08
C LEU A 1145 -21.21 -36.55 -35.45
N LYS A 1146 -20.79 -37.81 -35.53
CA LYS A 1146 -20.49 -38.48 -36.77
C LYS A 1146 -21.80 -38.75 -37.51
N LEU A 1147 -21.74 -38.40 -38.79
CA LEU A 1147 -22.38 -39.03 -39.95
C LEU A 1147 -23.76 -38.50 -40.39
N PHE A 1148 -23.71 -38.12 -41.68
CA PHE A 1148 -24.75 -37.71 -42.64
C PHE A 1148 -25.14 -36.25 -42.63
#